data_AF-A0A318ZMX2-F1
#
_entry.id   AF-A0A318ZMX2-F1
#
_cell.length_a   1.000
_cell.length_b   1.000
_cell.length_c   1.000
_cell.angle_alpha   90.00
_cell.angle_beta   90.00
_cell.angle_gamma   90.00
#
_symmetry.space_group_name_H-M   'P 1'
#
loop_
_entity.id
_entity.type
_entity.pdbx_description
1 polymer ?
#
loop_
_entity_poly.entity_id
_entity_poly.type
_entity_poly.pdbx_seq_one_letter_code
_entity_poly.pdbx_strand_id
1 'polypeptide(L)'
;MTETIDPQLCEAKALKALIPGLLADREITDDGRLHVDLQENCPRLASFLDLLRRQSENHRPWMPEDSTTRFPLRLNVVIHVVGSRGDVQPFIALGQELQRHGHRVRLATHLVFRDFVRAHDLEFFNIGGDPAQLMSFMVKNPNLVPKVEAITQGDISRRRKDVRQILGGCWRSCFEPGEGLHPFNPAECTGVLPFVADAIIANPPSFAHIHCAEKMGIPLHLMFTMPWSPTQAFSHPLAKVRSTNNRSSVGKLVSYMIAETVIWQGVGDLINEFRRHELGLERLDSMRAPSLLSRLRIPFTYLWSPSLLPKPDDWLDHIDVAGFSFLPPDDKYNPPRDLLEFLEAGEPPIYIGFGSIVVDDPEALTHTILEAVRLSGQRAIISKGWGGIGADEIDASDVYFLGNCPHDWLFSRVSCVVHHGGAGTTATGLALGRPTVIVPFFGDQPFWGMLIASNGAGPAPIPFKLLTAAKLAGAIRHCMEPETREQAKVLSCKIQNEEGAKAAMDSFHAHLDLKRLRCALCPDRPAVWRVQHTSVFLSAFAATVLVHSRQLDPKNVKLLRIKSYDTNLDPGVPGLPGAEMFAGSLTNFFTGLVEMPVQLVQNFARSPSIRFAERYSLTSYCATQASISPASLTKFSDKPEKRQRADSGISITPSNLSLESSSSQSALNMPSMDRGTASLKNVLISSGYTGRQLLDWIIEIPMSITFLMSHTFHNAPRFYHDETVRVAPIATGVKSGFVAAGQEFVYSWYDGITGVVTQPHRGWDSKGASGLASGFGKGVGGLLIKPQAGLWGLLGYPLNGVHRSIANSYGQSRRCCVVKSRIAQGLAELQLASDGQRAAVLARWKDHYEKEVKAKLEKG
;
A
#
# COMPACT_ATOMS: atom_id res chain seq x y z
N MET A 1 -10.53 6.80 -41.67
CA MET A 1 -11.40 7.48 -40.69
C MET A 1 -11.13 6.84 -39.35
N THR A 2 -10.18 7.41 -38.62
CA THR A 2 -9.72 6.98 -37.31
C THR A 2 -10.42 7.85 -36.28
N GLU A 3 -11.48 7.34 -35.67
CA GLU A 3 -12.07 7.98 -34.50
C GLU A 3 -11.09 7.83 -33.34
N THR A 4 -10.40 8.91 -33.01
CA THR A 4 -9.70 9.10 -31.75
C THR A 4 -10.72 9.04 -30.62
N ILE A 5 -10.75 7.90 -29.91
CA ILE A 5 -11.53 7.76 -28.69
C ILE A 5 -10.93 8.71 -27.65
N ASP A 6 -11.71 9.70 -27.25
CA ASP A 6 -11.37 10.66 -26.20
C ASP A 6 -11.18 9.91 -24.85
N PRO A 7 -9.97 9.89 -24.27
CA PRO A 7 -9.68 9.24 -22.99
C PRO A 7 -10.58 9.73 -21.85
N GLN A 8 -11.01 11.00 -21.89
CA GLN A 8 -11.87 11.60 -20.87
C GLN A 8 -13.28 11.00 -20.88
N LEU A 9 -13.78 10.60 -22.06
CA LEU A 9 -15.08 9.97 -22.23
C LEU A 9 -15.11 8.52 -21.70
N CYS A 10 -13.97 7.84 -21.75
CA CYS A 10 -13.81 6.47 -21.22
C CYS A 10 -13.73 6.45 -19.68
N GLU A 11 -13.04 7.43 -19.08
CA GLU A 11 -12.98 7.62 -17.62
C GLU A 11 -14.33 8.02 -17.03
N ALA A 12 -15.07 8.90 -17.71
CA ALA A 12 -16.42 9.29 -17.31
C ALA A 12 -17.41 8.10 -17.30
N LYS A 13 -17.31 7.18 -18.27
CA LYS A 13 -18.11 5.95 -18.32
C LYS A 13 -17.75 4.95 -17.23
N ALA A 14 -16.46 4.74 -16.96
CA ALA A 14 -15.99 3.81 -15.92
C ALA A 14 -16.46 4.23 -14.52
N LEU A 15 -16.47 5.53 -14.25
CA LEU A 15 -16.78 6.07 -12.94
C LEU A 15 -18.31 6.28 -12.74
N LYS A 16 -19.09 6.32 -13.83
CA LYS A 16 -20.57 6.17 -13.85
C LYS A 16 -21.01 4.72 -13.58
N ALA A 17 -20.19 3.74 -13.96
CA ALA A 17 -20.43 2.31 -13.70
C ALA A 17 -20.12 1.88 -12.25
N LEU A 18 -19.24 2.61 -11.56
CA LEU A 18 -18.79 2.29 -10.19
C LEU A 18 -19.78 2.67 -9.08
N ILE A 19 -20.70 3.65 -9.29
CA ILE A 19 -21.73 4.04 -8.29
C ILE A 19 -23.04 4.49 -9.00
N PRO A 20 -23.88 3.57 -9.50
CA PRO A 20 -25.14 3.93 -10.15
C PRO A 20 -26.12 4.59 -9.17
N GLY A 21 -26.66 5.76 -9.52
CA GLY A 21 -27.75 6.43 -8.78
C GLY A 21 -27.34 7.39 -7.65
N LEU A 22 -26.04 7.60 -7.38
CA LEU A 22 -25.58 8.60 -6.41
C LEU A 22 -25.22 9.95 -7.07
N LEU A 23 -25.01 9.94 -8.40
CA LEU A 23 -24.37 11.01 -9.15
C LEU A 23 -25.33 11.58 -10.20
N ALA A 24 -25.71 12.84 -10.07
CA ALA A 24 -26.71 13.47 -10.93
C ALA A 24 -26.10 13.99 -12.26
N ASP A 25 -24.97 14.69 -12.22
CA ASP A 25 -24.29 15.19 -13.43
C ASP A 25 -22.78 15.38 -13.22
N ARG A 26 -22.02 15.39 -14.32
CA ARG A 26 -20.56 15.61 -14.33
C ARG A 26 -20.12 16.51 -15.46
N GLU A 27 -19.24 17.44 -15.13
CA GLU A 27 -18.46 18.24 -16.07
C GLU A 27 -16.97 18.08 -15.68
N ILE A 28 -16.12 17.78 -16.65
CA ILE A 28 -14.67 17.95 -16.49
C ILE A 28 -14.41 19.39 -16.90
N THR A 29 -14.04 20.24 -15.95
CA THR A 29 -13.71 21.63 -16.27
C THR A 29 -12.40 21.70 -17.04
N ASP A 30 -12.22 22.74 -17.85
CA ASP A 30 -11.01 22.97 -18.67
C ASP A 30 -9.69 22.97 -17.87
N ASP A 31 -9.77 23.07 -16.54
CA ASP A 31 -8.62 22.99 -15.64
C ASP A 31 -8.39 21.61 -15.01
N GLY A 32 -9.03 20.55 -15.52
CA GLY A 32 -8.80 19.15 -15.14
C GLY A 32 -9.42 18.70 -13.82
N ARG A 33 -10.53 19.35 -13.38
CA ARG A 33 -11.25 18.97 -12.15
C ARG A 33 -12.47 18.12 -12.47
N LEU A 34 -12.75 17.14 -11.60
CA LEU A 34 -13.94 16.30 -11.69
C LEU A 34 -15.10 16.95 -10.91
N HIS A 35 -16.12 17.47 -11.61
CA HIS A 35 -17.37 17.94 -10.99
C HIS A 35 -18.28 16.75 -10.69
N VAL A 36 -18.81 16.66 -9.47
CA VAL A 36 -19.62 15.51 -9.01
C VAL A 36 -20.77 16.02 -8.14
N ASP A 37 -22.00 16.01 -8.68
CA ASP A 37 -23.20 16.43 -7.96
C ASP A 37 -23.89 15.22 -7.30
N LEU A 38 -24.16 15.29 -5.98
CA LEU A 38 -24.66 14.18 -5.16
C LEU A 38 -26.15 14.38 -4.78
N GLN A 39 -27.00 13.38 -5.02
CA GLN A 39 -28.40 13.40 -4.54
C GLN A 39 -28.50 12.96 -3.07
N GLU A 40 -28.83 13.91 -2.18
CA GLU A 40 -28.79 13.73 -0.72
C GLU A 40 -29.96 12.89 -0.14
N ASN A 41 -31.05 12.66 -0.87
CA ASN A 41 -32.22 11.92 -0.40
C ASN A 41 -32.15 10.40 -0.66
N CYS A 42 -31.00 9.76 -0.37
CA CYS A 42 -30.85 8.32 -0.55
C CYS A 42 -30.95 7.57 0.80
N PRO A 43 -32.06 6.84 1.09
CA PRO A 43 -32.20 6.02 2.30
C PRO A 43 -31.07 4.99 2.47
N ARG A 44 -30.44 4.59 1.36
CA ARG A 44 -29.32 3.63 1.26
C ARG A 44 -28.02 4.14 1.90
N LEU A 45 -27.90 5.46 2.05
CA LEU A 45 -26.72 6.14 2.54
C LEU A 45 -26.74 6.29 4.06
N ALA A 46 -27.93 6.54 4.63
CA ALA A 46 -28.15 6.57 6.07
C ALA A 46 -27.90 5.19 6.71
N SER A 47 -28.29 4.09 6.06
CA SER A 47 -28.06 2.74 6.56
C SER A 47 -26.59 2.29 6.49
N PHE A 48 -25.82 2.76 5.49
CA PHE A 48 -24.38 2.53 5.40
C PHE A 48 -23.62 3.20 6.56
N LEU A 49 -23.99 4.43 6.90
CA LEU A 49 -23.43 5.16 8.05
C LEU A 49 -23.77 4.48 9.38
N ASP A 50 -24.97 3.92 9.53
CA ASP A 50 -25.40 3.23 10.74
C ASP A 50 -24.69 1.86 10.93
N LEU A 51 -24.24 1.24 9.83
CA LEU A 51 -23.49 -0.01 9.83
C LEU A 51 -22.03 0.17 10.27
N LEU A 52 -21.39 1.27 9.85
CA LEU A 52 -20.05 1.66 10.30
C LEU A 52 -20.00 1.89 11.82
N ARG A 53 -21.13 2.31 12.40
CA ARG A 53 -21.28 2.61 13.84
C ARG A 53 -21.43 1.38 14.74
N ARG A 54 -21.78 0.21 14.19
CA ARG A 54 -22.26 -0.96 14.96
C ARG A 54 -21.25 -2.07 15.25
N GLN A 55 -19.95 -1.88 14.98
CA GLN A 55 -18.93 -2.87 15.33
C GLN A 55 -17.76 -2.28 16.13
N SER A 56 -18.05 -1.87 17.36
CA SER A 56 -17.06 -1.73 18.43
C SER A 56 -16.86 -3.11 19.08
N GLU A 57 -15.91 -3.89 18.57
CA GLU A 57 -15.37 -4.98 19.39
C GLU A 57 -14.39 -4.36 20.40
N ASN A 58 -14.67 -4.53 21.69
CA ASN A 58 -13.82 -4.12 22.80
C ASN A 58 -12.44 -4.82 22.73
N HIS A 59 -11.52 -4.32 21.91
CA HIS A 59 -10.10 -4.56 22.13
C HIS A 59 -9.61 -3.46 23.06
N ARG A 60 -9.43 -3.81 24.35
CA ARG A 60 -8.70 -2.92 25.24
C ARG A 60 -7.24 -2.89 24.77
N PRO A 61 -6.71 -1.74 24.35
CA PRO A 61 -5.29 -1.62 24.03
C PRO A 61 -4.46 -2.05 25.25
N TRP A 62 -3.35 -2.73 25.01
CA TRP A 62 -2.34 -2.87 26.05
C TRP A 62 -1.75 -1.47 26.28
N MET A 63 -2.14 -0.85 27.38
CA MET A 63 -1.53 0.38 27.88
C MET A 63 -0.53 -0.04 28.97
N PRO A 64 0.74 0.36 28.90
CA PRO A 64 1.62 0.25 30.05
C PRO A 64 1.01 1.06 31.21
N GLU A 65 0.86 0.46 32.39
CA GLU A 65 0.40 1.18 33.60
C GLU A 65 1.41 2.26 34.03
N ASP A 66 2.67 2.16 33.60
CA ASP A 66 3.76 3.11 33.84
C ASP A 66 4.59 3.36 32.56
N SER A 67 4.79 4.63 32.22
CA SER A 67 5.58 5.11 31.06
C SER A 67 7.08 4.74 31.11
N THR A 68 7.56 4.22 32.24
CA THR A 68 8.95 3.82 32.48
C THR A 68 9.23 2.36 32.16
N THR A 69 8.21 1.53 31.88
CA THR A 69 8.39 0.12 31.58
C THR A 69 8.72 -0.09 30.10
N ARG A 70 9.93 -0.58 29.81
CA ARG A 70 10.35 -0.93 28.45
C ARG A 70 9.41 -1.96 27.83
N PHE A 71 9.10 -1.79 26.55
CA PHE A 71 8.32 -2.77 25.80
C PHE A 71 9.01 -4.16 25.89
N PRO A 72 8.25 -5.24 26.17
CA PRO A 72 8.81 -6.53 26.55
C PRO A 72 9.51 -7.29 25.41
N LEU A 73 9.43 -6.80 24.17
CA LEU A 73 10.01 -7.44 22.99
C LEU A 73 10.99 -6.54 22.27
N ARG A 74 12.10 -7.12 21.81
CA ARG A 74 13.05 -6.44 20.92
C ARG A 74 12.75 -6.81 19.47
N LEU A 75 12.09 -5.91 18.76
CA LEU A 75 11.68 -6.10 17.36
C LEU A 75 12.65 -5.42 16.38
N ASN A 76 12.87 -6.05 15.22
CA ASN A 76 13.37 -5.37 14.03
C ASN A 76 12.20 -4.67 13.34
N VAL A 77 12.15 -3.34 13.39
CA VAL A 77 11.08 -2.54 12.76
C VAL A 77 11.63 -1.88 11.50
N VAL A 78 11.00 -2.14 10.36
CA VAL A 78 11.28 -1.40 9.12
C VAL A 78 10.23 -0.31 8.95
N ILE A 79 10.68 0.91 8.69
CA ILE A 79 9.83 2.07 8.45
C ILE A 79 9.94 2.45 6.97
N HIS A 80 8.86 2.32 6.21
CA HIS A 80 8.80 2.72 4.79
C HIS A 80 8.26 4.14 4.68
N VAL A 81 9.10 5.06 4.19
CA VAL A 81 8.69 6.47 4.01
C VAL A 81 9.03 6.95 2.62
N VAL A 82 8.01 7.35 1.87
CA VAL A 82 8.13 8.05 0.58
C VAL A 82 7.62 9.47 0.76
N GLY A 83 8.44 10.45 0.40
CA GLY A 83 8.07 11.86 0.54
C GLY A 83 9.26 12.80 0.69
N SER A 84 8.95 14.03 1.07
CA SER A 84 9.90 15.12 1.31
C SER A 84 10.56 14.99 2.69
N ARG A 85 11.42 15.96 3.04
CA ARG A 85 11.99 16.05 4.40
C ARG A 85 10.90 16.13 5.47
N GLY A 86 9.78 16.82 5.19
CA GLY A 86 8.65 16.94 6.11
C GLY A 86 7.94 15.62 6.38
N ASP A 87 8.04 14.66 5.46
CA ASP A 87 7.53 13.31 5.65
C ASP A 87 8.52 12.43 6.39
N VAL A 88 9.82 12.55 6.12
CA VAL A 88 10.87 11.70 6.72
C VAL A 88 11.18 12.06 8.16
N GLN A 89 11.26 13.35 8.49
CA GLN A 89 11.71 13.82 9.81
C GLN A 89 10.85 13.30 10.99
N PRO A 90 9.50 13.27 10.93
CA PRO A 90 8.68 12.69 11.99
C PRO A 90 9.00 11.21 12.28
N PHE A 91 9.35 10.43 11.25
CA PHE A 91 9.72 9.02 11.42
C PHE A 91 11.13 8.81 11.97
N ILE A 92 12.03 9.80 11.83
CA ILE A 92 13.32 9.78 12.53
C ILE A 92 13.08 9.92 14.03
N ALA A 93 12.26 10.89 14.45
CA ALA A 93 11.90 11.09 15.85
C ALA A 93 11.23 9.83 16.44
N LEU A 94 10.27 9.24 15.72
CA LEU A 94 9.66 7.96 16.10
C LEU A 94 10.69 6.82 16.16
N GLY A 95 11.62 6.76 15.21
CA GLY A 95 12.67 5.75 15.16
C GLY A 95 13.59 5.80 16.38
N GLN A 96 13.97 7.00 16.80
CA GLN A 96 14.77 7.20 18.03
C GLN A 96 13.98 6.75 19.27
N GLU A 97 12.69 7.06 19.35
CA GLU A 97 11.85 6.62 20.47
C GLU A 97 11.73 5.09 20.50
N LEU A 98 11.49 4.44 19.36
CA LEU A 98 11.50 2.98 19.25
C LEU A 98 12.85 2.37 19.68
N GLN A 99 13.99 2.99 19.34
CA GLN A 99 15.31 2.55 19.79
C GLN A 99 15.49 2.65 21.31
N ARG A 100 14.94 3.70 21.97
CA ARG A 100 14.97 3.82 23.44
C ARG A 100 14.28 2.66 24.14
N HIS A 101 13.29 2.05 23.48
CA HIS A 101 12.58 0.85 23.94
C HIS A 101 13.22 -0.48 23.47
N GLY A 102 14.41 -0.43 22.87
CA GLY A 102 15.22 -1.61 22.53
C GLY A 102 14.89 -2.22 21.17
N HIS A 103 14.11 -1.55 20.33
CA HIS A 103 13.89 -1.97 18.94
C HIS A 103 15.12 -1.65 18.08
N ARG A 104 15.35 -2.50 17.07
CA ARG A 104 16.30 -2.21 15.98
C ARG A 104 15.52 -1.60 14.84
N VAL A 105 15.78 -0.34 14.52
CA VAL A 105 14.97 0.42 13.56
C VAL A 105 15.76 0.64 12.27
N ARG A 106 15.10 0.34 11.16
CA ARG A 106 15.58 0.65 9.82
C ARG A 106 14.60 1.57 9.11
N LEU A 107 15.07 2.74 8.69
CA LEU A 107 14.29 3.68 7.91
C LEU A 107 14.63 3.51 6.42
N ALA A 108 13.64 3.05 5.66
CA ALA A 108 13.73 2.84 4.22
C ALA A 108 13.10 4.03 3.49
N THR A 109 13.94 4.84 2.83
CA THR A 109 13.52 6.07 2.14
C THR A 109 14.47 6.41 0.99
N HIS A 110 14.32 7.59 0.39
CA HIS A 110 15.12 8.07 -0.74
C HIS A 110 16.59 8.28 -0.37
N LEU A 111 17.48 8.07 -1.34
CA LEU A 111 18.93 8.17 -1.15
C LEU A 111 19.41 9.51 -0.58
N VAL A 112 18.73 10.61 -0.94
CA VAL A 112 19.07 11.97 -0.48
C VAL A 112 19.01 12.13 1.04
N PHE A 113 18.23 11.30 1.75
CA PHE A 113 18.09 11.36 3.20
C PHE A 113 19.04 10.44 3.96
N ARG A 114 19.92 9.70 3.26
CA ARG A 114 20.83 8.73 3.87
C ARG A 114 21.64 9.31 5.03
N ASP A 115 22.30 10.43 4.80
CA ASP A 115 23.18 11.01 5.82
C ASP A 115 22.37 11.63 6.96
N PHE A 116 21.17 12.15 6.67
CA PHE A 116 20.25 12.66 7.69
C PHE A 116 19.75 11.54 8.62
N VAL A 117 19.42 10.38 8.08
CA VAL A 117 19.01 9.19 8.86
C VAL A 117 20.16 8.67 9.72
N ARG A 118 21.35 8.54 9.13
CA ARG A 118 22.56 8.07 9.83
C ARG A 118 23.00 9.00 10.96
N ALA A 119 22.85 10.31 10.77
CA ALA A 119 23.17 11.30 11.80
C ALA A 119 22.33 11.14 13.09
N HIS A 120 21.22 10.38 13.03
CA HIS A 120 20.33 10.07 14.14
C HIS A 120 20.42 8.59 14.58
N ASP A 121 21.51 7.90 14.25
CA ASP A 121 21.81 6.52 14.65
C ASP A 121 20.79 5.46 14.19
N LEU A 122 20.02 5.75 13.14
CA LEU A 122 19.08 4.81 12.51
C LEU A 122 19.74 4.08 11.34
N GLU A 123 19.35 2.81 11.10
CA GLU A 123 19.77 2.12 9.89
C GLU A 123 19.05 2.68 8.67
N PHE A 124 19.80 3.06 7.64
CA PHE A 124 19.24 3.53 6.37
C PHE A 124 19.09 2.39 5.35
N PHE A 125 18.02 2.44 4.55
CA PHE A 125 17.89 1.60 3.36
C PHE A 125 17.34 2.38 2.16
N ASN A 126 18.01 2.33 1.02
CA ASN A 126 17.58 3.00 -0.19
C ASN A 126 16.44 2.26 -0.87
N ILE A 127 15.28 2.91 -0.99
CA ILE A 127 14.14 2.38 -1.76
C ILE A 127 14.08 2.92 -3.18
N GLY A 128 14.95 3.87 -3.55
CA GLY A 128 14.94 4.51 -4.85
C GLY A 128 13.91 5.63 -4.98
N GLY A 129 13.71 6.10 -6.21
CA GLY A 129 12.96 7.32 -6.49
C GLY A 129 13.66 8.59 -6.02
N ASP A 130 13.21 9.72 -6.55
CA ASP A 130 13.73 11.06 -6.20
C ASP A 130 12.58 11.95 -5.73
N PRO A 131 12.59 12.40 -4.45
CA PRO A 131 11.50 13.17 -3.89
C PRO A 131 11.34 14.54 -4.56
N ALA A 132 12.43 15.17 -5.02
CA ALA A 132 12.35 16.46 -5.70
C ALA A 132 11.60 16.32 -7.03
N GLN A 133 11.88 15.23 -7.75
CA GLN A 133 11.20 14.93 -8.99
C GLN A 133 9.71 14.54 -8.81
N LEU A 134 9.39 13.80 -7.74
CA LEU A 134 8.01 13.48 -7.38
C LEU A 134 7.22 14.75 -7.01
N MET A 135 7.81 15.65 -6.22
CA MET A 135 7.19 16.93 -5.87
C MET A 135 7.01 17.86 -7.08
N SER A 136 8.03 17.98 -7.93
CA SER A 136 7.93 18.80 -9.16
C SER A 136 6.79 18.34 -10.06
N PHE A 137 6.56 17.03 -10.17
CA PHE A 137 5.44 16.48 -10.93
C PHE A 137 4.08 16.85 -10.32
N MET A 138 3.93 16.76 -8.98
CA MET A 138 2.70 17.12 -8.28
C MET A 138 2.41 18.63 -8.35
N VAL A 139 3.44 19.48 -8.35
CA VAL A 139 3.28 20.93 -8.55
C VAL A 139 2.78 21.24 -9.96
N LYS A 140 3.36 20.60 -10.99
CA LYS A 140 2.94 20.77 -12.39
C LYS A 140 1.56 20.17 -12.68
N ASN A 141 1.18 19.13 -11.93
CA ASN A 141 -0.10 18.43 -12.02
C ASN A 141 -0.81 18.43 -10.66
N PRO A 142 -1.35 19.58 -10.22
CA PRO A 142 -1.95 19.73 -8.89
C PRO A 142 -3.27 18.97 -8.73
N ASN A 143 -3.83 18.44 -9.82
CA ASN A 143 -5.05 17.63 -9.81
C ASN A 143 -4.69 16.14 -9.83
N LEU A 144 -5.59 15.29 -9.28
CA LEU A 144 -5.39 13.84 -9.27
C LEU A 144 -5.28 13.21 -10.67
N VAL A 145 -5.84 13.86 -11.70
CA VAL A 145 -5.71 13.46 -13.10
C VAL A 145 -4.61 14.31 -13.74
N PRO A 146 -3.53 13.69 -14.26
CA PRO A 146 -2.46 14.41 -14.95
C PRO A 146 -2.97 15.13 -16.18
N LYS A 147 -2.39 16.28 -16.53
CA LYS A 147 -2.72 16.96 -17.78
C LYS A 147 -2.18 16.20 -18.99
N VAL A 148 -2.81 16.38 -20.15
CA VAL A 148 -2.40 15.73 -21.41
C VAL A 148 -0.95 16.05 -21.78
N GLU A 149 -0.44 17.24 -21.44
CA GLU A 149 0.96 17.62 -21.70
C GLU A 149 1.98 16.76 -20.94
N ALA A 150 1.62 16.24 -19.76
CA ALA A 150 2.49 15.34 -18.99
C ALA A 150 2.62 13.95 -19.63
N ILE A 151 1.65 13.55 -20.47
CA ILE A 151 1.66 12.29 -21.23
C ILE A 151 2.65 12.40 -22.39
N THR A 152 2.65 13.52 -23.11
CA THR A 152 3.49 13.75 -24.31
C THR A 152 4.97 13.92 -23.98
N GLN A 153 5.34 14.37 -22.78
CA GLN A 153 6.74 14.59 -22.37
C GLN A 153 7.44 13.34 -21.82
N GLY A 154 6.75 12.19 -21.73
CA GLY A 154 7.34 10.93 -21.24
C GLY A 154 7.56 10.87 -19.72
N ASP A 155 7.16 11.91 -18.98
CA ASP A 155 7.27 12.00 -17.53
C ASP A 155 6.56 10.83 -16.83
N ILE A 156 5.38 10.42 -17.32
CA ILE A 156 4.62 9.30 -16.77
C ILE A 156 5.41 7.99 -16.78
N SER A 157 6.14 7.70 -17.87
CA SER A 157 6.94 6.48 -17.98
C SER A 157 8.09 6.45 -16.97
N ARG A 158 8.74 7.61 -16.75
CA ARG A 158 9.79 7.76 -15.74
C ARG A 158 9.21 7.60 -14.32
N ARG A 159 8.07 8.24 -14.01
CA ARG A 159 7.42 8.12 -12.68
C ARG A 159 6.96 6.69 -12.38
N ARG A 160 6.43 5.99 -13.37
CA ARG A 160 6.07 4.57 -13.22
C ARG A 160 7.31 3.70 -12.98
N LYS A 161 8.50 4.09 -13.47
CA LYS A 161 9.77 3.42 -13.11
C LYS A 161 10.16 3.71 -11.66
N ASP A 162 10.01 4.95 -11.19
CA ASP A 162 10.31 5.33 -9.81
C ASP A 162 9.43 4.55 -8.82
N VAL A 163 8.10 4.49 -9.06
CA VAL A 163 7.16 3.71 -8.23
C VAL A 163 7.55 2.23 -8.19
N ARG A 164 7.93 1.65 -9.33
CA ARG A 164 8.43 0.27 -9.39
C ARG A 164 9.68 0.06 -8.53
N GLN A 165 10.63 0.99 -8.59
CA GLN A 165 11.84 0.94 -7.78
C GLN A 165 11.51 1.02 -6.28
N ILE A 166 10.61 1.93 -5.90
CA ILE A 166 10.09 2.08 -4.53
C ILE A 166 9.46 0.77 -4.05
N LEU A 167 8.54 0.17 -4.83
CA LEU A 167 7.90 -1.10 -4.48
C LEU A 167 8.93 -2.22 -4.23
N GLY A 168 9.89 -2.39 -5.15
CA GLY A 168 10.97 -3.37 -5.01
C GLY A 168 11.92 -3.07 -3.85
N GLY A 169 12.25 -1.80 -3.63
CA GLY A 169 13.11 -1.33 -2.54
C GLY A 169 12.50 -1.56 -1.17
N CYS A 170 11.20 -1.26 -1.01
CA CYS A 170 10.44 -1.56 0.20
C CYS A 170 10.37 -3.06 0.51
N TRP A 171 10.26 -3.92 -0.51
CA TRP A 171 10.32 -5.36 -0.32
C TRP A 171 11.70 -5.81 0.16
N ARG A 172 12.77 -5.35 -0.50
CA ARG A 172 14.16 -5.69 -0.15
C ARG A 172 14.53 -5.22 1.26
N SER A 173 14.11 -4.02 1.66
CA SER A 173 14.42 -3.45 2.97
C SER A 173 13.94 -4.31 4.14
N CYS A 174 12.95 -5.18 3.91
CA CYS A 174 12.39 -6.10 4.90
C CYS A 174 13.35 -7.23 5.30
N PHE A 175 14.36 -7.59 4.50
CA PHE A 175 15.21 -8.76 4.78
C PHE A 175 16.65 -8.70 4.23
N GLU A 176 16.96 -7.78 3.32
CA GLU A 176 18.29 -7.63 2.73
C GLU A 176 19.21 -6.88 3.71
N PRO A 177 20.41 -7.40 4.04
CA PRO A 177 21.35 -6.67 4.89
C PRO A 177 21.96 -5.46 4.15
N GLY A 178 22.56 -4.53 4.90
CA GLY A 178 23.13 -3.31 4.34
C GLY A 178 22.08 -2.27 3.94
N GLU A 179 22.45 -1.38 3.03
CA GLU A 179 21.69 -0.15 2.71
C GLU A 179 20.97 -0.17 1.36
N GLY A 180 21.02 -1.29 0.63
CA GLY A 180 20.36 -1.41 -0.67
C GLY A 180 20.97 -0.59 -1.82
N LEU A 181 22.21 -0.09 -1.67
CA LEU A 181 22.92 0.72 -2.67
C LEU A 181 23.45 -0.11 -3.86
N HIS A 182 23.83 -1.36 -3.60
CA HIS A 182 24.40 -2.25 -4.60
C HIS A 182 23.59 -3.55 -4.69
N PRO A 183 23.73 -4.31 -5.80
CA PRO A 183 23.23 -5.66 -5.88
C PRO A 183 23.73 -6.48 -4.69
N PHE A 184 22.83 -7.18 -4.00
CA PHE A 184 23.22 -8.01 -2.86
C PHE A 184 24.28 -9.05 -3.26
N ASN A 185 25.50 -8.86 -2.76
CA ASN A 185 26.60 -9.82 -2.89
C ASN A 185 26.85 -10.50 -1.54
N PRO A 186 26.52 -11.80 -1.38
CA PRO A 186 26.75 -12.53 -0.14
C PRO A 186 28.21 -12.55 0.31
N ALA A 187 29.16 -12.43 -0.63
CA ALA A 187 30.59 -12.43 -0.33
C ALA A 187 31.07 -11.12 0.32
N GLU A 188 30.42 -9.99 0.02
CA GLU A 188 30.73 -8.66 0.57
C GLU A 188 30.05 -8.40 1.92
N CYS A 189 29.11 -9.27 2.33
CA CYS A 189 28.35 -9.14 3.57
C CYS A 189 29.02 -9.84 4.77
N THR A 190 30.30 -10.21 4.68
CA THR A 190 31.05 -10.78 5.80
C THR A 190 31.19 -9.72 6.89
N GLY A 191 30.54 -9.94 8.04
CA GLY A 191 30.55 -9.01 9.18
C GLY A 191 29.34 -8.09 9.33
N VAL A 192 28.35 -8.11 8.41
CA VAL A 192 27.11 -7.32 8.54
C VAL A 192 26.02 -8.14 9.23
N LEU A 193 25.49 -7.63 10.34
CA LEU A 193 24.37 -8.24 11.08
C LEU A 193 23.11 -8.36 10.20
N PRO A 194 22.56 -9.57 9.97
CA PRO A 194 21.34 -9.76 9.21
C PRO A 194 20.18 -8.93 9.78
N PHE A 195 19.37 -8.34 8.92
CA PHE A 195 18.15 -7.64 9.30
C PHE A 195 16.96 -8.37 8.69
N VAL A 196 15.96 -8.71 9.50
CA VAL A 196 14.68 -9.25 9.00
C VAL A 196 13.55 -8.64 9.81
N ALA A 197 12.63 -7.96 9.14
CA ALA A 197 11.55 -7.20 9.77
C ALA A 197 10.57 -8.11 10.52
N ASP A 198 10.27 -7.73 11.76
CA ASP A 198 9.24 -8.33 12.62
C ASP A 198 7.92 -7.53 12.58
N ALA A 199 7.99 -6.27 12.18
CA ALA A 199 6.85 -5.38 11.93
C ALA A 199 7.22 -4.31 10.88
N ILE A 200 6.20 -3.78 10.20
CA ILE A 200 6.32 -2.67 9.25
C ILE A 200 5.56 -1.46 9.79
N ILE A 201 6.21 -0.31 9.82
CA ILE A 201 5.56 1.00 9.89
C ILE A 201 5.68 1.64 8.51
N ALA A 202 4.63 2.28 7.99
CA ALA A 202 4.73 2.90 6.67
C ALA A 202 3.81 4.11 6.50
N ASN A 203 4.17 5.02 5.61
CA ASN A 203 3.23 6.01 5.09
C ASN A 203 2.52 5.51 3.82
N PRO A 204 1.27 5.95 3.54
CA PRO A 204 0.51 5.50 2.37
C PRO A 204 1.21 5.71 1.01
N PRO A 205 1.95 6.82 0.76
CA PRO A 205 2.66 7.03 -0.50
C PRO A 205 3.70 5.96 -0.87
N SER A 206 4.08 5.09 0.07
CA SER A 206 4.98 3.96 -0.23
C SER A 206 4.35 2.87 -1.10
N PHE A 207 3.01 2.71 -1.07
CA PHE A 207 2.19 1.68 -1.75
C PHE A 207 2.56 0.20 -1.50
N ALA A 208 3.79 -0.11 -1.08
CA ALA A 208 4.29 -1.47 -0.88
C ALA A 208 3.83 -2.09 0.44
N HIS A 209 3.51 -1.26 1.42
CA HIS A 209 3.28 -1.57 2.84
C HIS A 209 2.49 -2.88 3.08
N ILE A 210 1.22 -2.92 2.69
CA ILE A 210 0.30 -4.03 2.98
C ILE A 210 0.67 -5.29 2.23
N HIS A 211 1.22 -5.15 1.03
CA HIS A 211 1.63 -6.27 0.20
C HIS A 211 2.91 -6.93 0.76
N CYS A 212 3.88 -6.12 1.21
CA CYS A 212 5.06 -6.62 1.92
C CYS A 212 4.66 -7.31 3.23
N ALA A 213 3.80 -6.68 4.03
CA ALA A 213 3.29 -7.25 5.28
C ALA A 213 2.54 -8.57 5.05
N GLU A 214 1.70 -8.66 4.01
CA GLU A 214 1.02 -9.88 3.59
C GLU A 214 2.02 -10.97 3.21
N LYS A 215 3.03 -10.65 2.41
CA LYS A 215 4.03 -11.66 2.02
C LYS A 215 4.83 -12.15 3.23
N MET A 216 5.33 -11.24 4.07
CA MET A 216 6.09 -11.56 5.28
C MET A 216 5.25 -12.27 6.34
N GLY A 217 3.95 -11.97 6.42
CA GLY A 217 3.07 -12.45 7.48
C GLY A 217 3.33 -11.76 8.83
N ILE A 218 3.74 -10.49 8.81
CA ILE A 218 4.07 -9.66 9.98
C ILE A 218 3.09 -8.49 10.13
N PRO A 219 2.96 -7.87 11.31
CA PRO A 219 2.10 -6.71 11.52
C PRO A 219 2.49 -5.50 10.66
N LEU A 220 1.48 -4.69 10.31
CA LEU A 220 1.60 -3.42 9.61
C LEU A 220 0.89 -2.34 10.42
N HIS A 221 1.54 -1.20 10.58
CA HIS A 221 0.97 0.02 11.12
C HIS A 221 1.19 1.17 10.13
N LEU A 222 0.12 1.86 9.73
CA LEU A 222 0.23 3.02 8.87
C LEU A 222 0.33 4.29 9.70
N MET A 223 1.26 5.17 9.38
CA MET A 223 1.34 6.47 10.03
C MET A 223 1.45 7.57 8.99
N PHE A 224 0.77 8.68 9.21
CA PHE A 224 0.82 9.76 8.24
C PHE A 224 0.53 11.13 8.83
N THR A 225 1.02 12.15 8.14
CA THR A 225 0.85 13.55 8.51
C THR A 225 -0.38 14.17 7.88
N MET A 226 -0.96 13.56 6.84
CA MET A 226 -2.17 14.02 6.14
C MET A 226 -3.32 13.03 6.36
N PRO A 227 -4.59 13.49 6.48
CA PRO A 227 -5.72 12.58 6.58
C PRO A 227 -5.86 11.65 5.37
N TRP A 228 -6.04 10.35 5.64
CA TRP A 228 -6.14 9.29 4.63
C TRP A 228 -7.33 8.33 4.86
N SER A 229 -7.86 8.31 6.08
CA SER A 229 -8.92 7.41 6.52
C SER A 229 -10.29 8.06 6.34
N PRO A 230 -11.28 7.35 5.77
CA PRO A 230 -12.61 7.88 5.56
C PRO A 230 -13.24 8.46 6.84
N THR A 231 -13.84 9.65 6.74
CA THR A 231 -14.59 10.31 7.82
C THR A 231 -15.67 11.24 7.27
N GLN A 232 -16.67 11.50 8.10
CA GLN A 232 -17.72 12.49 7.92
C GLN A 232 -17.33 13.90 8.40
N ALA A 233 -16.18 14.05 9.09
CA ALA A 233 -15.75 15.33 9.64
C ALA A 233 -15.24 16.30 8.55
N PHE A 234 -14.42 15.80 7.61
CA PHE A 234 -13.81 16.59 6.55
C PHE A 234 -13.54 15.74 5.30
N SER A 235 -13.45 16.39 4.13
CA SER A 235 -13.14 15.72 2.86
C SER A 235 -11.67 15.30 2.79
N HIS A 236 -11.39 14.27 1.98
CA HIS A 236 -10.04 13.84 1.65
C HIS A 236 -9.25 15.03 1.06
N PRO A 237 -8.06 15.38 1.58
CA PRO A 237 -7.34 16.61 1.17
C PRO A 237 -7.01 16.68 -0.33
N LEU A 238 -6.79 15.52 -0.96
CA LEU A 238 -6.53 15.45 -2.40
C LEU A 238 -7.80 15.51 -3.28
N ALA A 239 -9.00 15.35 -2.71
CA ALA A 239 -10.25 15.32 -3.46
C ALA A 239 -11.16 16.51 -3.10
N LYS A 240 -11.37 17.42 -4.05
CA LYS A 240 -12.33 18.53 -3.88
C LYS A 240 -13.72 18.11 -4.36
N VAL A 241 -14.51 17.51 -3.47
CA VAL A 241 -15.95 17.34 -3.69
C VAL A 241 -16.65 18.63 -3.29
N ARG A 242 -17.15 19.41 -4.26
CA ARG A 242 -18.05 20.52 -3.99
C ARG A 242 -19.47 20.00 -3.96
N SER A 243 -20.01 19.80 -2.77
CA SER A 243 -21.45 19.60 -2.60
C SER A 243 -22.14 20.96 -2.70
N THR A 244 -23.25 21.05 -3.44
CA THR A 244 -24.13 22.21 -3.50
C THR A 244 -24.70 22.55 -2.11
N ASN A 245 -24.70 21.60 -1.18
CA ASN A 245 -24.94 21.79 0.25
C ASN A 245 -23.67 21.54 1.07
N ASN A 246 -23.16 22.59 1.72
CA ASN A 246 -21.96 22.59 2.59
C ASN A 246 -22.11 21.74 3.88
N ARG A 247 -23.11 20.85 3.96
CA ARG A 247 -23.55 20.13 5.16
C ARG A 247 -23.62 18.60 5.05
N SER A 248 -23.49 17.97 3.88
CA SER A 248 -23.60 16.50 3.84
C SER A 248 -22.32 15.81 4.30
N SER A 249 -22.41 15.19 5.49
CA SER A 249 -21.43 14.26 6.05
C SER A 249 -21.00 13.17 5.05
N VAL A 250 -21.89 12.83 4.13
CA VAL A 250 -21.66 11.82 3.09
C VAL A 250 -20.71 12.29 2.02
N GLY A 251 -20.83 13.53 1.52
CA GLY A 251 -19.96 14.01 0.45
C GLY A 251 -18.48 13.96 0.87
N LYS A 252 -18.23 14.21 2.17
CA LYS A 252 -16.92 14.07 2.80
C LYS A 252 -16.45 12.62 2.79
N LEU A 253 -17.29 11.66 3.17
CA LEU A 253 -16.93 10.24 3.14
C LEU A 253 -16.66 9.72 1.72
N VAL A 254 -17.50 10.11 0.75
CA VAL A 254 -17.37 9.73 -0.67
C VAL A 254 -16.06 10.25 -1.28
N SER A 255 -15.57 11.41 -0.83
CA SER A 255 -14.30 11.96 -1.32
C SER A 255 -13.10 11.02 -1.12
N TYR A 256 -13.09 10.21 -0.04
CA TYR A 256 -12.05 9.21 0.21
C TYR A 256 -12.13 8.06 -0.79
N MET A 257 -13.34 7.56 -1.08
CA MET A 257 -13.52 6.50 -2.06
C MET A 257 -13.09 6.93 -3.46
N ILE A 258 -13.37 8.19 -3.83
CA ILE A 258 -12.91 8.77 -5.09
C ILE A 258 -11.38 8.81 -5.12
N ALA A 259 -10.74 9.35 -4.07
CA ALA A 259 -9.29 9.44 -3.99
C ALA A 259 -8.62 8.06 -4.12
N GLU A 260 -9.07 7.07 -3.34
CA GLU A 260 -8.54 5.70 -3.40
C GLU A 260 -8.73 5.06 -4.77
N THR A 261 -9.88 5.29 -5.43
CA THR A 261 -10.16 4.75 -6.77
C THR A 261 -9.22 5.33 -7.82
N VAL A 262 -9.01 6.65 -7.81
CA VAL A 262 -8.14 7.29 -8.80
C VAL A 262 -6.67 6.94 -8.54
N ILE A 263 -6.23 6.87 -7.28
CA ILE A 263 -4.91 6.35 -6.91
C ILE A 263 -4.74 4.93 -7.47
N TRP A 264 -5.74 4.06 -7.28
CA TRP A 264 -5.71 2.71 -7.80
C TRP A 264 -5.63 2.65 -9.33
N GLN A 265 -6.34 3.52 -10.05
CA GLN A 265 -6.21 3.57 -11.51
C GLN A 265 -4.79 3.98 -11.96
N GLY A 266 -4.13 4.88 -11.22
CA GLY A 266 -2.79 5.35 -11.54
C GLY A 266 -1.68 4.31 -11.29
N VAL A 267 -1.78 3.53 -10.21
CA VAL A 267 -0.69 2.63 -9.76
C VAL A 267 -1.07 1.16 -9.59
N GLY A 268 -2.35 0.79 -9.71
CA GLY A 268 -2.86 -0.55 -9.42
C GLY A 268 -2.28 -1.64 -10.31
N ASP A 269 -1.96 -1.33 -11.56
CA ASP A 269 -1.30 -2.27 -12.48
C ASP A 269 0.15 -2.55 -12.05
N LEU A 270 0.89 -1.53 -11.60
CA LEU A 270 2.24 -1.67 -11.02
C LEU A 270 2.21 -2.49 -9.72
N ILE A 271 1.24 -2.22 -8.86
CA ILE A 271 1.00 -2.97 -7.63
C ILE A 271 0.70 -4.43 -7.95
N ASN A 272 -0.15 -4.70 -8.94
CA ASN A 272 -0.48 -6.07 -9.34
C ASN A 272 0.68 -6.79 -10.02
N GLU A 273 1.51 -6.09 -10.79
CA GLU A 273 2.76 -6.62 -11.34
C GLU A 273 3.72 -7.00 -10.20
N PHE A 274 3.91 -6.11 -9.23
CA PHE A 274 4.71 -6.35 -8.03
C PHE A 274 4.17 -7.52 -7.19
N ARG A 275 2.86 -7.55 -6.91
CA ARG A 275 2.20 -8.64 -6.18
C ARG A 275 2.43 -9.97 -6.88
N ARG A 276 2.16 -10.06 -8.19
CA ARG A 276 2.27 -11.32 -8.95
C ARG A 276 3.72 -11.77 -9.13
N HIS A 277 4.59 -10.88 -9.58
CA HIS A 277 5.93 -11.25 -10.05
C HIS A 277 7.01 -11.19 -8.97
N GLU A 278 6.91 -10.25 -8.02
CA GLU A 278 7.90 -10.14 -6.93
C GLU A 278 7.48 -10.86 -5.68
N LEU A 279 6.22 -10.70 -5.27
CA LEU A 279 5.73 -11.29 -4.03
C LEU A 279 5.13 -12.68 -4.25
N GLY A 280 4.68 -13.02 -5.46
CA GLY A 280 3.92 -14.25 -5.71
C GLY A 280 2.60 -14.28 -4.93
N LEU A 281 1.95 -13.12 -4.81
CA LEU A 281 0.61 -12.91 -4.25
C LEU A 281 -0.42 -12.79 -5.37
N GLU A 282 -1.68 -13.00 -5.02
CA GLU A 282 -2.82 -12.85 -5.94
C GLU A 282 -3.02 -11.38 -6.32
N ARG A 283 -3.45 -11.11 -7.56
CA ARG A 283 -3.81 -9.77 -8.00
C ARG A 283 -5.03 -9.28 -7.22
N LEU A 284 -5.09 -7.97 -6.99
CA LEU A 284 -6.29 -7.30 -6.52
C LEU A 284 -7.07 -6.80 -7.74
N ASP A 285 -8.38 -7.00 -7.75
CA ASP A 285 -9.25 -6.39 -8.74
C ASP A 285 -9.61 -4.94 -8.37
N SER A 286 -10.14 -4.21 -9.34
CA SER A 286 -10.53 -2.81 -9.20
C SER A 286 -11.67 -2.56 -8.23
N MET A 287 -12.40 -3.59 -7.78
CA MET A 287 -13.46 -3.43 -6.77
C MET A 287 -12.94 -3.65 -5.35
N ARG A 288 -12.03 -4.59 -5.15
CA ARG A 288 -11.50 -4.95 -3.82
C ARG A 288 -10.30 -4.12 -3.40
N ALA A 289 -9.58 -3.54 -4.36
CA ALA A 289 -8.39 -2.76 -4.06
C ALA A 289 -8.69 -1.40 -3.43
N PRO A 290 -9.67 -0.60 -3.92
CA PRO A 290 -10.17 0.55 -3.16
C PRO A 290 -10.72 0.08 -1.81
N SER A 291 -10.54 0.86 -0.75
CA SER A 291 -10.91 0.57 0.64
C SER A 291 -10.22 -0.62 1.30
N LEU A 292 -9.21 -1.25 0.68
CA LEU A 292 -8.53 -2.42 1.23
C LEU A 292 -8.02 -2.19 2.67
N LEU A 293 -7.44 -1.03 2.93
CA LEU A 293 -6.89 -0.67 4.25
C LEU A 293 -8.00 -0.55 5.30
N SER A 294 -9.08 0.13 4.96
CA SER A 294 -10.27 0.30 5.81
C SER A 294 -10.97 -1.04 6.09
N ARG A 295 -11.13 -1.89 5.06
CA ARG A 295 -11.74 -3.22 5.16
C ARG A 295 -10.94 -4.15 6.08
N LEU A 296 -9.62 -4.09 5.98
CA LEU A 296 -8.71 -4.89 6.82
C LEU A 296 -8.49 -4.29 8.21
N ARG A 297 -9.06 -3.11 8.51
CA ARG A 297 -8.86 -2.34 9.73
C ARG A 297 -7.37 -2.23 10.09
N ILE A 298 -6.56 -1.84 9.10
CA ILE A 298 -5.12 -1.66 9.31
C ILE A 298 -4.92 -0.54 10.35
N PRO A 299 -4.19 -0.79 11.45
CA PRO A 299 -3.89 0.24 12.44
C PRO A 299 -3.31 1.49 11.78
N PHE A 300 -3.82 2.65 12.16
CA PHE A 300 -3.45 3.93 11.57
C PHE A 300 -3.19 4.97 12.66
N THR A 301 -2.06 5.66 12.62
CA THR A 301 -1.77 6.77 13.57
C THR A 301 -1.42 8.04 12.82
N TYR A 302 -2.14 9.11 13.15
CA TYR A 302 -1.90 10.41 12.55
C TYR A 302 -0.94 11.26 13.37
N LEU A 303 0.05 11.83 12.68
CA LEU A 303 1.16 12.57 13.25
C LEU A 303 0.90 14.09 13.23
N TRP A 304 -0.31 14.49 13.63
CA TRP A 304 -0.69 15.88 13.84
C TRP A 304 -1.19 16.10 15.27
N SER A 305 -1.14 17.35 15.73
CA SER A 305 -1.64 17.72 17.05
C SER A 305 -3.16 17.51 17.19
N PRO A 306 -3.64 16.76 18.19
CA PRO A 306 -5.07 16.67 18.51
C PRO A 306 -5.66 18.04 18.90
N SER A 307 -4.83 18.98 19.36
CA SER A 307 -5.22 20.36 19.65
C SER A 307 -5.48 21.20 18.39
N LEU A 308 -4.89 20.81 17.25
CA LEU A 308 -5.12 21.43 15.94
C LEU A 308 -6.30 20.77 15.22
N LEU A 309 -6.32 19.44 15.21
CA LEU A 309 -7.39 18.64 14.62
C LEU A 309 -7.66 17.41 15.51
N PRO A 310 -8.77 17.40 16.28
CA PRO A 310 -9.10 16.26 17.14
C PRO A 310 -9.44 15.02 16.32
N LYS A 311 -9.34 13.85 16.96
CA LYS A 311 -9.83 12.57 16.40
C LYS A 311 -11.33 12.70 16.10
N PRO A 312 -11.78 12.51 14.85
CA PRO A 312 -13.20 12.43 14.52
C PRO A 312 -13.94 11.35 15.32
N ASP A 313 -15.16 11.66 15.74
CA ASP A 313 -16.01 10.74 16.53
C ASP A 313 -16.41 9.47 15.76
N ASP A 314 -16.32 9.48 14.43
CA ASP A 314 -16.64 8.35 13.57
C ASP A 314 -15.45 7.43 13.26
N TRP A 315 -14.27 7.72 13.83
CA TRP A 315 -13.11 6.82 13.77
C TRP A 315 -13.10 5.81 14.91
N LEU A 316 -12.93 4.54 14.53
CA LEU A 316 -12.81 3.41 15.47
C LEU A 316 -11.44 3.41 16.18
N ASP A 317 -11.28 2.51 17.16
CA ASP A 317 -10.10 2.42 18.03
C ASP A 317 -8.80 2.05 17.32
N HIS A 318 -8.86 1.53 16.09
CA HIS A 318 -7.67 1.24 15.28
C HIS A 318 -7.06 2.49 14.61
N ILE A 319 -7.65 3.66 14.82
CA ILE A 319 -7.18 4.93 14.25
C ILE A 319 -6.91 5.92 15.38
N ASP A 320 -5.67 6.35 15.52
CA ASP A 320 -5.22 7.26 16.57
C ASP A 320 -4.72 8.60 16.02
N VAL A 321 -4.71 9.62 16.87
CA VAL A 321 -4.06 10.91 16.62
C VAL A 321 -3.01 11.10 17.73
N ALA A 322 -1.73 11.05 17.38
CA ALA A 322 -0.65 10.98 18.35
C ALA A 322 -0.06 12.35 18.73
N GLY A 323 -0.17 13.35 17.86
CA GLY A 323 0.59 14.60 18.00
C GLY A 323 1.72 14.72 16.97
N PHE A 324 2.31 15.90 16.87
CA PHE A 324 3.48 16.12 16.03
C PHE A 324 4.72 15.45 16.62
N SER A 325 5.53 14.81 15.78
CA SER A 325 6.82 14.24 16.19
C SER A 325 7.96 15.18 15.81
N PHE A 326 8.55 15.83 16.82
CA PHE A 326 9.68 16.74 16.66
C PHE A 326 11.01 16.04 16.94
N LEU A 327 12.05 16.46 16.25
CA LEU A 327 13.42 16.16 16.66
C LEU A 327 13.86 17.18 17.70
N PRO A 328 14.75 16.80 18.64
CA PRO A 328 15.42 17.77 19.50
C PRO A 328 16.14 18.83 18.65
N PRO A 329 16.26 20.07 19.15
CA PRO A 329 17.02 21.11 18.47
C PRO A 329 18.45 20.67 18.17
N ASP A 330 18.97 21.09 17.01
CA ASP A 330 20.36 20.84 16.66
C ASP A 330 21.29 21.82 17.39
N ASP A 331 21.79 21.42 18.55
CA ASP A 331 22.75 22.20 19.35
C ASP A 331 24.06 22.51 18.62
N LYS A 332 24.34 21.85 17.49
CA LYS A 332 25.56 22.05 16.68
C LYS A 332 25.37 23.02 15.54
N TYR A 333 24.16 23.53 15.30
CA TYR A 333 23.93 24.49 14.24
C TYR A 333 24.62 25.82 14.56
N ASN A 334 25.60 26.19 13.73
CA ASN A 334 26.30 27.47 13.83
C ASN A 334 25.72 28.44 12.78
N PRO A 335 24.88 29.41 13.17
CA PRO A 335 24.28 30.34 12.22
C PRO A 335 25.34 31.24 11.57
N PRO A 336 25.16 31.61 10.29
CA PRO A 336 25.99 32.63 9.64
C PRO A 336 25.97 33.96 10.41
N ARG A 337 27.12 34.65 10.44
CA ARG A 337 27.29 35.89 11.22
C ARG A 337 26.40 37.03 10.71
N ASP A 338 26.27 37.15 9.40
CA ASP A 338 25.40 38.11 8.72
C ASP A 338 23.92 37.89 9.05
N LEU A 339 23.48 36.63 9.21
CA LEU A 339 22.12 36.33 9.69
C LEU A 339 21.90 36.81 11.14
N LEU A 340 22.89 36.62 12.02
CA LEU A 340 22.82 37.11 13.40
C LEU A 340 22.76 38.64 13.44
N GLU A 341 23.65 39.30 12.70
CA GLU A 341 23.69 40.76 12.61
C GLU A 341 22.35 41.33 12.11
N PHE A 342 21.72 40.69 11.10
CA PHE A 342 20.40 41.09 10.62
C PHE A 342 19.30 40.92 11.69
N LEU A 343 19.30 39.80 12.41
CA LEU A 343 18.33 39.53 13.47
C LEU A 343 18.46 40.55 14.62
N GLU A 344 19.70 40.89 15.02
CA GLU A 344 20.00 41.83 16.09
C GLU A 344 19.76 43.30 15.73
N ALA A 345 19.78 43.65 14.43
CA ALA A 345 19.65 45.02 13.96
C ALA A 345 18.26 45.67 14.16
N GLY A 346 17.26 44.98 14.73
CA GLY A 346 15.93 45.57 14.95
C GLY A 346 14.87 44.57 15.42
N GLU A 347 13.60 44.90 15.16
CA GLU A 347 12.43 44.09 15.56
C GLU A 347 12.36 42.73 14.85
N PRO A 348 11.88 41.64 15.51
CA PRO A 348 11.86 40.30 14.94
C PRO A 348 11.23 40.24 13.53
N PRO A 349 11.98 39.81 12.50
CA PRO A 349 11.49 39.80 11.12
C PRO A 349 10.43 38.73 10.92
N ILE A 350 9.70 38.78 9.80
CA ILE A 350 8.87 37.68 9.33
C ILE A 350 9.71 36.68 8.53
N TYR A 351 9.34 35.41 8.54
CA TYR A 351 9.91 34.41 7.64
C TYR A 351 9.01 34.21 6.43
N ILE A 352 9.58 34.11 5.23
CA ILE A 352 8.86 33.74 4.00
C ILE A 352 9.62 32.62 3.31
N GLY A 353 8.98 31.46 3.15
CA GLY A 353 9.59 30.31 2.49
C GLY A 353 8.57 29.31 1.94
N PHE A 354 8.60 29.11 0.62
CA PHE A 354 7.70 28.18 -0.06
C PHE A 354 8.31 26.79 -0.28
N GLY A 355 9.50 26.52 0.27
CA GLY A 355 10.18 25.23 0.14
C GLY A 355 10.65 24.95 -1.29
N SER A 356 10.77 23.68 -1.67
CA SER A 356 11.25 23.23 -2.99
C SER A 356 10.19 23.32 -4.10
N ILE A 357 9.33 24.35 -4.08
CA ILE A 357 8.28 24.52 -5.09
C ILE A 357 8.87 25.15 -6.35
N VAL A 358 8.61 24.51 -7.49
CA VAL A 358 8.96 25.03 -8.82
C VAL A 358 7.80 25.89 -9.29
N VAL A 359 8.03 27.18 -9.46
CA VAL A 359 7.06 28.12 -10.05
C VAL A 359 7.49 28.49 -11.46
N ASP A 360 6.54 28.80 -12.32
CA ASP A 360 6.81 29.13 -13.73
C ASP A 360 7.58 30.45 -13.87
N ASP A 361 7.30 31.43 -13.01
CA ASP A 361 7.96 32.75 -12.98
C ASP A 361 8.43 33.10 -11.54
N PRO A 362 9.66 32.70 -11.17
CA PRO A 362 10.24 33.00 -9.86
C PRO A 362 10.51 34.49 -9.61
N GLU A 363 10.79 35.26 -10.67
CA GLU A 363 11.09 36.70 -10.56
C GLU A 363 9.84 37.49 -10.21
N ALA A 364 8.72 37.23 -10.89
CA ALA A 364 7.44 37.86 -10.57
C ALA A 364 6.98 37.54 -9.14
N LEU A 365 7.21 36.30 -8.69
CA LEU A 365 6.96 35.91 -7.30
C LEU A 365 7.85 36.70 -6.33
N THR A 366 9.14 36.81 -6.62
CA THR A 366 10.10 37.57 -5.80
C THR A 366 9.66 39.04 -5.67
N HIS A 367 9.32 39.69 -6.78
CA HIS A 367 8.82 41.08 -6.77
C HIS A 367 7.52 41.21 -5.96
N THR A 368 6.60 40.26 -6.09
CA THR A 368 5.34 40.24 -5.32
C THR A 368 5.59 40.13 -3.81
N ILE A 369 6.57 39.31 -3.41
CA ILE A 369 6.96 39.15 -2.01
C ILE A 369 7.58 40.45 -1.48
N LEU A 370 8.55 41.01 -2.19
CA LEU A 370 9.25 42.23 -1.76
C LEU A 370 8.30 43.41 -1.61
N GLU A 371 7.37 43.58 -2.57
CA GLU A 371 6.35 44.62 -2.46
C GLU A 371 5.38 44.36 -1.30
N ALA A 372 5.04 43.10 -1.01
CA ALA A 372 4.22 42.77 0.16
C ALA A 372 4.93 43.10 1.48
N VAL A 373 6.23 42.80 1.57
CA VAL A 373 7.08 43.14 2.72
C VAL A 373 7.08 44.65 2.94
N ARG A 374 7.35 45.43 1.88
CA ARG A 374 7.30 46.89 1.91
C ARG A 374 5.94 47.43 2.35
N LEU A 375 4.84 46.91 1.79
CA LEU A 375 3.47 47.31 2.15
C LEU A 375 3.05 46.88 3.56
N SER A 376 3.69 45.85 4.12
CA SER A 376 3.44 45.39 5.49
C SER A 376 4.23 46.18 6.54
N GLY A 377 5.30 46.87 6.12
CA GLY A 377 6.20 47.59 7.02
C GLY A 377 7.01 46.68 7.95
N GLN A 378 7.21 45.41 7.56
CA GLN A 378 7.94 44.41 8.35
C GLN A 378 9.33 44.17 7.74
N ARG A 379 10.30 43.81 8.58
CA ARG A 379 11.56 43.19 8.11
C ARG A 379 11.30 41.73 7.73
N ALA A 380 11.99 41.18 6.74
CA ALA A 380 11.74 39.82 6.26
C ALA A 380 13.00 38.99 6.04
N ILE A 381 12.91 37.71 6.38
CA ILE A 381 13.85 36.66 6.01
C ILE A 381 13.21 35.82 4.90
N ILE A 382 13.80 35.83 3.71
CA ILE A 382 13.27 35.11 2.54
C ILE A 382 14.15 33.90 2.25
N SER A 383 13.60 32.69 2.37
CA SER A 383 14.32 31.47 1.99
C SER A 383 14.39 31.35 0.47
N LYS A 384 15.62 31.26 -0.08
CA LYS A 384 15.85 31.20 -1.54
C LYS A 384 15.25 29.94 -2.19
N GLY A 385 15.04 28.87 -1.43
CA GLY A 385 14.46 27.61 -1.92
C GLY A 385 15.20 26.98 -3.10
N TRP A 386 14.60 25.98 -3.74
CA TRP A 386 15.11 25.39 -5.00
C TRP A 386 14.64 26.18 -6.24
N GLY A 387 13.69 27.10 -6.07
CA GLY A 387 13.06 27.86 -7.14
C GLY A 387 13.82 29.12 -7.56
N GLY A 388 14.98 29.41 -6.98
CA GLY A 388 15.78 30.58 -7.36
C GLY A 388 15.15 31.92 -6.98
N ILE A 389 14.40 31.98 -5.87
CA ILE A 389 13.87 33.25 -5.36
C ILE A 389 15.07 34.12 -4.94
N GLY A 390 15.20 35.30 -5.54
CA GLY A 390 16.31 36.23 -5.27
C GLY A 390 17.53 36.07 -6.20
N ALA A 391 17.30 36.03 -7.51
CA ALA A 391 18.34 36.33 -8.49
C ALA A 391 18.57 37.85 -8.52
N ASP A 392 19.82 38.23 -8.31
CA ASP A 392 20.42 39.58 -8.34
C ASP A 392 20.17 40.52 -7.14
N GLU A 393 21.23 41.25 -6.78
CA GLU A 393 21.40 42.10 -5.59
C GLU A 393 20.33 43.19 -5.48
N ILE A 394 19.23 42.89 -4.78
CA ILE A 394 18.28 43.91 -4.34
C ILE A 394 18.80 44.45 -3.01
N ASP A 395 19.33 45.67 -3.03
CA ASP A 395 19.77 46.41 -1.84
C ASP A 395 18.55 46.86 -1.03
N ALA A 396 18.03 45.94 -0.22
CA ALA A 396 16.94 46.18 0.72
C ALA A 396 17.43 45.83 2.14
N SER A 397 17.78 46.85 2.92
CA SER A 397 18.26 46.69 4.31
C SER A 397 17.26 45.97 5.24
N ASP A 398 15.97 45.94 4.88
CA ASP A 398 14.91 45.25 5.62
C ASP A 398 14.71 43.77 5.20
N VAL A 399 15.50 43.25 4.25
CA VAL A 399 15.35 41.90 3.71
C VAL A 399 16.66 41.12 3.79
N TYR A 400 16.62 39.93 4.36
CA TYR A 400 17.72 38.98 4.36
C TYR A 400 17.36 37.72 3.57
N PHE A 401 18.17 37.38 2.57
CA PHE A 401 17.97 36.15 1.82
C PHE A 401 18.70 34.97 2.46
N LEU A 402 17.91 34.02 2.93
CA LEU A 402 18.37 32.87 3.70
C LEU A 402 18.72 31.68 2.81
N GLY A 403 19.87 31.05 3.11
CA GLY A 403 20.23 29.71 2.65
C GLY A 403 19.53 28.61 3.45
N ASN A 404 20.24 27.51 3.72
CA ASN A 404 19.72 26.43 4.55
C ASN A 404 19.86 26.80 6.04
N CYS A 405 18.74 26.77 6.77
CA CYS A 405 18.70 27.00 8.22
C CYS A 405 17.65 26.07 8.87
N PRO A 406 17.93 25.46 10.04
CA PRO A 406 16.92 24.73 10.81
C PRO A 406 15.75 25.65 11.19
N HIS A 407 14.52 25.19 10.91
CA HIS A 407 13.31 25.99 11.15
C HIS A 407 12.98 26.13 12.64
N ASP A 408 13.27 25.13 13.44
CA ASP A 408 13.14 25.15 14.90
C ASP A 408 14.00 26.27 15.52
N TRP A 409 15.24 26.41 15.06
CA TRP A 409 16.12 27.50 15.48
C TRP A 409 15.61 28.86 14.97
N LEU A 410 15.29 28.96 13.69
CA LEU A 410 14.92 30.25 13.07
C LEU A 410 13.56 30.75 13.56
N PHE A 411 12.55 29.89 13.59
CA PHE A 411 11.18 30.31 13.87
C PHE A 411 10.99 30.80 15.31
N SER A 412 11.88 30.42 16.23
CA SER A 412 11.90 31.01 17.57
C SER A 412 12.24 32.52 17.59
N ARG A 413 12.85 33.02 16.50
CA ARG A 413 13.38 34.40 16.35
C ARG A 413 12.62 35.27 15.34
N VAL A 414 11.52 34.77 14.78
CA VAL A 414 10.69 35.51 13.81
C VAL A 414 9.32 35.87 14.39
N SER A 415 8.66 36.89 13.88
CA SER A 415 7.34 37.34 14.36
C SER A 415 6.17 36.58 13.73
N CYS A 416 6.32 36.13 12.48
CA CYS A 416 5.30 35.43 11.69
C CYS A 416 5.99 34.51 10.67
N VAL A 417 5.31 33.43 10.27
CA VAL A 417 5.81 32.49 9.27
C VAL A 417 4.86 32.46 8.07
N VAL A 418 5.36 32.76 6.88
CA VAL A 418 4.65 32.64 5.61
C VAL A 418 5.22 31.46 4.85
N HIS A 419 4.39 30.47 4.54
CA HIS A 419 4.84 29.29 3.82
C HIS A 419 3.75 28.63 2.98
N HIS A 420 4.13 27.58 2.25
CA HIS A 420 3.25 26.89 1.33
C HIS A 420 2.18 26.01 2.00
N GLY A 421 2.46 25.49 3.20
CA GLY A 421 1.51 24.68 3.98
C GLY A 421 1.93 23.23 4.16
N GLY A 422 3.19 22.87 3.90
CA GLY A 422 3.69 21.53 4.16
C GLY A 422 3.66 21.19 5.65
N ALA A 423 3.18 19.99 5.97
CA ALA A 423 2.89 19.55 7.34
C ALA A 423 4.02 19.82 8.35
N GLY A 424 5.29 19.54 8.00
CA GLY A 424 6.42 19.77 8.90
C GLY A 424 6.72 21.26 9.18
N THR A 425 6.51 22.14 8.20
CA THR A 425 6.71 23.59 8.40
C THR A 425 5.57 24.16 9.24
N THR A 426 4.33 23.74 8.95
CA THR A 426 3.15 24.06 9.75
C THR A 426 3.34 23.64 11.21
N ALA A 427 3.75 22.39 11.44
CA ALA A 427 3.97 21.85 12.77
C ALA A 427 4.99 22.68 13.56
N THR A 428 6.12 23.02 12.94
CA THR A 428 7.20 23.78 13.59
C THR A 428 6.77 25.21 13.91
N GLY A 429 6.08 25.89 12.99
CA GLY A 429 5.57 27.25 13.20
C GLY A 429 4.56 27.32 14.35
N LEU A 430 3.60 26.39 14.37
CA LEU A 430 2.58 26.31 15.42
C LEU A 430 3.18 25.92 16.78
N ALA A 431 4.10 24.96 16.81
CA ALA A 431 4.77 24.54 18.05
C ALA A 431 5.63 25.62 18.69
N LEU A 432 6.03 26.65 17.92
CA LEU A 432 6.79 27.81 18.40
C LEU A 432 5.92 29.06 18.59
N GLY A 433 4.59 28.92 18.49
CA GLY A 433 3.63 29.98 18.72
C GLY A 433 3.69 31.11 17.71
N ARG A 434 4.06 30.79 16.47
CA ARG A 434 4.16 31.77 15.39
C ARG A 434 2.86 31.82 14.59
N PRO A 435 2.21 33.00 14.50
CA PRO A 435 1.14 33.22 13.53
C PRO A 435 1.60 32.82 12.14
N THR A 436 0.74 32.13 11.40
CA THR A 436 1.15 31.45 10.17
C THR A 436 0.25 31.82 8.99
N VAL A 437 0.84 32.33 7.91
CA VAL A 437 0.17 32.59 6.63
C VAL A 437 0.44 31.44 5.67
N ILE A 438 -0.62 30.84 5.12
CA ILE A 438 -0.52 29.75 4.14
C ILE A 438 -0.83 30.22 2.72
N VAL A 439 0.12 29.98 1.81
CA VAL A 439 -0.05 30.17 0.36
C VAL A 439 0.00 28.80 -0.32
N PRO A 440 -1.14 28.08 -0.46
CA PRO A 440 -1.12 26.72 -0.95
C PRO A 440 -0.96 26.64 -2.48
N PHE A 441 -0.21 25.62 -2.90
CA PHE A 441 0.05 25.28 -4.29
C PHE A 441 -0.68 23.97 -4.69
N PHE A 442 -0.59 22.92 -3.87
CA PHE A 442 -1.18 21.61 -4.18
C PHE A 442 -1.38 20.75 -2.92
N GLY A 443 -2.01 19.58 -3.08
CA GLY A 443 -2.07 18.55 -2.05
C GLY A 443 -2.85 18.95 -0.80
N ASP A 444 -2.27 18.68 0.37
CA ASP A 444 -2.82 18.94 1.70
C ASP A 444 -2.71 20.38 2.18
N GLN A 445 -1.92 21.20 1.48
CA GLN A 445 -1.62 22.58 1.87
C GLN A 445 -2.87 23.45 2.10
N PRO A 446 -3.93 23.41 1.25
CA PRO A 446 -5.14 24.18 1.51
C PRO A 446 -5.88 23.73 2.78
N PHE A 447 -5.82 22.43 3.09
CA PHE A 447 -6.47 21.85 4.27
C PHE A 447 -5.81 22.39 5.54
N TRP A 448 -4.47 22.38 5.61
CA TRP A 448 -3.74 22.96 6.75
C TRP A 448 -3.98 24.45 6.90
N GLY A 449 -3.99 25.20 5.80
CA GLY A 449 -4.28 26.64 5.85
C GLY A 449 -5.67 26.94 6.41
N MET A 450 -6.68 26.13 6.06
CA MET A 450 -8.02 26.28 6.63
C MET A 450 -8.04 25.95 8.12
N LEU A 451 -7.32 24.92 8.57
CA LEU A 451 -7.25 24.56 9.98
C LEU A 451 -6.56 25.63 10.83
N ILE A 452 -5.46 26.20 10.34
CA ILE A 452 -4.77 27.31 11.02
C ILE A 452 -5.70 28.50 11.17
N ALA A 453 -6.40 28.88 10.10
CA ALA A 453 -7.36 29.98 10.12
C ALA A 453 -8.53 29.70 11.07
N SER A 454 -9.09 28.49 11.06
CA SER A 454 -10.21 28.11 11.93
C SER A 454 -9.83 28.08 13.42
N ASN A 455 -8.55 27.90 13.74
CA ASN A 455 -8.03 27.98 15.10
C ASN A 455 -7.55 29.40 15.49
N GLY A 456 -7.73 30.41 14.62
CA GLY A 456 -7.30 31.78 14.88
C GLY A 456 -5.78 31.99 14.91
N ALA A 457 -4.99 30.99 14.49
CA ALA A 457 -3.52 31.07 14.49
C ALA A 457 -2.94 31.69 13.20
N GLY A 458 -3.80 32.21 12.33
CA GLY A 458 -3.42 32.86 11.08
C GLY A 458 -4.64 33.24 10.22
N PRO A 459 -4.43 33.95 9.09
CA PRO A 459 -5.50 34.32 8.19
C PRO A 459 -5.95 33.14 7.31
N ALA A 460 -7.09 33.32 6.63
CA ALA A 460 -7.52 32.39 5.58
C ALA A 460 -6.42 32.19 4.51
N PRO A 461 -6.22 30.95 4.02
CA PRO A 461 -5.16 30.66 3.06
C PRO A 461 -5.36 31.43 1.76
N ILE A 462 -4.26 31.89 1.14
CA ILE A 462 -4.27 32.62 -0.12
C ILE A 462 -3.82 31.66 -1.24
N PRO A 463 -4.73 31.09 -2.05
CA PRO A 463 -4.33 30.22 -3.15
C PRO A 463 -3.29 30.92 -4.03
N PHE A 464 -2.22 30.22 -4.42
CA PHE A 464 -1.12 30.81 -5.18
C PHE A 464 -1.57 31.61 -6.40
N LYS A 465 -2.55 31.10 -7.15
CA LYS A 465 -3.14 31.78 -8.33
C LYS A 465 -3.82 33.13 -8.03
N LEU A 466 -4.15 33.38 -6.77
CA LEU A 466 -4.80 34.61 -6.30
C LEU A 466 -3.86 35.50 -5.50
N LEU A 467 -2.58 35.12 -5.38
CA LEU A 467 -1.57 35.84 -4.61
C LEU A 467 -1.28 37.19 -5.26
N THR A 468 -1.37 38.25 -4.46
CA THR A 468 -0.95 39.60 -4.83
C THR A 468 -0.23 40.23 -3.65
N ALA A 469 0.60 41.25 -3.91
CA ALA A 469 1.35 41.92 -2.85
C ALA A 469 0.42 42.50 -1.77
N ALA A 470 -0.69 43.12 -2.18
CA ALA A 470 -1.68 43.67 -1.26
C ALA A 470 -2.36 42.61 -0.38
N LYS A 471 -2.70 41.44 -0.94
CA LYS A 471 -3.31 40.33 -0.17
C LYS A 471 -2.31 39.73 0.80
N LEU A 472 -1.06 39.52 0.37
CA LEU A 472 -0.01 38.99 1.23
C LEU A 472 0.31 39.97 2.36
N ALA A 473 0.43 41.27 2.07
CA ALA A 473 0.64 42.30 3.09
C ALA A 473 -0.54 42.37 4.07
N GLY A 474 -1.77 42.23 3.60
CA GLY A 474 -2.97 42.15 4.45
C GLY A 474 -2.93 40.94 5.39
N ALA A 475 -2.56 39.77 4.88
CA ALA A 475 -2.40 38.56 5.68
C ALA A 475 -1.26 38.67 6.71
N ILE A 476 -0.13 39.30 6.33
CA ILE A 476 0.97 39.57 7.26
C ILE A 476 0.50 40.49 8.39
N ARG A 477 -0.20 41.59 8.07
CA ARG A 477 -0.74 42.50 9.10
C ARG A 477 -1.73 41.81 10.03
N HIS A 478 -2.59 40.94 9.51
CA HIS A 478 -3.50 40.15 10.33
C HIS A 478 -2.75 39.22 11.31
N CYS A 479 -1.63 38.61 10.90
CA CYS A 479 -0.76 37.86 11.80
C CYS A 479 -0.12 38.71 12.90
N MET A 480 -0.01 40.03 12.72
CA MET A 480 0.53 40.95 13.74
C MET A 480 -0.51 41.40 14.77
N GLU A 481 -1.79 41.12 14.53
CA GLU A 481 -2.87 41.46 15.46
C GLU A 481 -2.66 40.72 16.81
N PRO A 482 -2.88 41.39 17.96
CA PRO A 482 -2.65 40.78 19.27
C PRO A 482 -3.44 39.49 19.49
N GLU A 483 -4.68 39.42 18.97
CA GLU A 483 -5.55 38.25 19.09
C GLU A 483 -4.95 37.03 18.37
N THR A 484 -4.54 37.18 17.11
CA THR A 484 -3.92 36.10 16.32
C THR A 484 -2.62 35.61 16.94
N ARG A 485 -1.81 36.52 17.48
CA ARG A 485 -0.57 36.19 18.21
C ARG A 485 -0.86 35.42 19.49
N GLU A 486 -1.89 35.80 20.23
CA GLU A 486 -2.26 35.12 21.46
C GLU A 486 -2.84 33.72 21.18
N GLN A 487 -3.70 33.57 20.17
CA GLN A 487 -4.20 32.26 19.77
C GLN A 487 -3.09 31.32 19.30
N ALA A 488 -2.12 31.82 18.52
CA ALA A 488 -0.95 31.04 18.13
C ALA A 488 -0.14 30.54 19.36
N LYS A 489 0.04 31.38 20.39
CA LYS A 489 0.69 30.99 21.65
C LYS A 489 -0.12 29.96 22.45
N VAL A 490 -1.44 30.13 22.55
CA VAL A 490 -2.32 29.18 23.24
C VAL A 490 -2.24 27.81 22.58
N LEU A 491 -2.29 27.75 21.26
CA LEU A 491 -2.15 26.51 20.51
C LEU A 491 -0.74 25.91 20.69
N SER A 492 0.31 26.73 20.65
CA SER A 492 1.69 26.32 20.93
C SER A 492 1.86 25.68 22.30
N CYS A 493 1.27 26.26 23.35
CA CYS A 493 1.34 25.72 24.69
C CYS A 493 0.71 24.32 24.76
N LYS A 494 -0.40 24.09 24.06
CA LYS A 494 -1.01 22.76 23.96
C LYS A 494 -0.09 21.78 23.21
N ILE A 495 0.42 22.18 22.05
CA ILE A 495 1.32 21.35 21.21
C ILE A 495 2.60 20.98 21.97
N GLN A 496 3.19 21.91 22.72
CA GLN A 496 4.43 21.65 23.48
C GLN A 496 4.23 20.66 24.64
N ASN A 497 3.01 20.51 25.14
CA ASN A 497 2.68 19.52 26.16
C ASN A 497 2.36 18.12 25.57
N GLU A 498 2.39 17.98 24.23
CA GLU A 498 2.16 16.70 23.54
C GLU A 498 3.49 15.98 23.29
N GLU A 499 3.56 14.68 23.61
CA GLU A 499 4.72 13.83 23.31
C GLU A 499 4.48 12.98 22.05
N GLY A 500 4.41 13.62 20.88
CA GLY A 500 3.89 12.95 19.67
C GLY A 500 4.65 11.70 19.21
N ALA A 501 5.99 11.69 19.31
CA ALA A 501 6.79 10.50 18.96
C ALA A 501 6.53 9.34 19.93
N LYS A 502 6.40 9.65 21.23
CA LYS A 502 6.08 8.67 22.27
C LYS A 502 4.66 8.14 22.10
N ALA A 503 3.67 9.01 21.90
CA ALA A 503 2.28 8.62 21.67
C ALA A 503 2.13 7.77 20.40
N ALA A 504 2.88 8.07 19.33
CA ALA A 504 2.90 7.25 18.12
C ALA A 504 3.50 5.86 18.37
N MET A 505 4.57 5.77 19.18
CA MET A 505 5.14 4.50 19.61
C MET A 505 4.19 3.71 20.52
N ASP A 506 3.54 4.36 21.49
CA ASP A 506 2.55 3.75 22.37
C ASP A 506 1.39 3.17 21.55
N SER A 507 0.88 3.94 20.57
CA SER A 507 -0.13 3.47 19.62
C SER A 507 0.38 2.26 18.82
N PHE A 508 1.62 2.27 18.34
CA PHE A 508 2.21 1.11 17.66
C PHE A 508 2.23 -0.13 18.57
N HIS A 509 2.70 0.00 19.82
CA HIS A 509 2.75 -1.10 20.77
C HIS A 509 1.37 -1.64 21.14
N ALA A 510 0.39 -0.76 21.33
CA ALA A 510 -0.99 -1.11 21.65
C ALA A 510 -1.66 -1.97 20.57
N HIS A 511 -1.25 -1.79 19.30
CA HIS A 511 -1.78 -2.51 18.14
C HIS A 511 -1.08 -3.84 17.83
N LEU A 512 -0.08 -4.24 18.64
CA LEU A 512 0.63 -5.51 18.47
C LEU A 512 0.00 -6.64 19.31
N ASP A 513 -0.21 -7.80 18.70
CA ASP A 513 -0.60 -9.02 19.42
C ASP A 513 0.62 -9.66 20.10
N LEU A 514 0.92 -9.16 21.30
CA LEU A 514 2.03 -9.63 22.13
C LEU A 514 2.00 -11.15 22.40
N LYS A 515 0.81 -11.75 22.49
CA LYS A 515 0.69 -13.19 22.77
C LYS A 515 1.22 -14.02 21.62
N ARG A 516 0.94 -13.61 20.38
CA ARG A 516 1.42 -14.30 19.17
C ARG A 516 2.84 -13.93 18.78
N LEU A 517 3.29 -12.73 19.18
CA LEU A 517 4.64 -12.24 18.88
C LEU A 517 5.72 -12.83 19.79
N ARG A 518 5.40 -13.34 20.99
CA ARG A 518 6.41 -13.84 21.93
C ARG A 518 6.91 -15.24 21.61
N CYS A 519 8.22 -15.43 21.69
CA CYS A 519 8.83 -16.76 21.70
C CYS A 519 8.61 -17.46 23.04
N ALA A 520 8.22 -18.74 22.98
CA ALA A 520 7.95 -19.58 24.15
C ALA A 520 9.18 -19.77 25.05
N LEU A 521 10.38 -19.85 24.46
CA LEU A 521 11.63 -20.11 25.21
C LEU A 521 12.40 -18.82 25.56
N CYS A 522 12.19 -17.74 24.80
CA CYS A 522 12.86 -16.46 24.97
C CYS A 522 11.80 -15.34 24.90
N PRO A 523 11.09 -15.06 26.02
CA PRO A 523 9.95 -14.14 26.02
C PRO A 523 10.27 -12.71 25.59
N ASP A 524 11.55 -12.33 25.60
CA ASP A 524 12.09 -11.03 25.19
C ASP A 524 12.37 -10.93 23.67
N ARG A 525 12.16 -12.03 22.93
CA ARG A 525 12.43 -12.14 21.49
C ARG A 525 11.17 -12.46 20.69
N PRO A 526 11.04 -11.94 19.46
CA PRO A 526 9.92 -12.24 18.60
C PRO A 526 9.94 -13.71 18.14
N ALA A 527 8.77 -14.33 18.10
CA ALA A 527 8.57 -15.63 17.49
C ALA A 527 8.52 -15.52 15.96
N VAL A 528 9.28 -16.38 15.29
CA VAL A 528 9.35 -16.42 13.81
C VAL A 528 9.14 -17.83 13.27
N TRP A 529 9.21 -18.86 14.12
CA TRP A 529 8.98 -20.26 13.77
C TRP A 529 7.84 -20.84 14.59
N ARG A 530 7.07 -21.73 13.97
CA ARG A 530 6.09 -22.58 14.64
C ARG A 530 6.54 -24.03 14.54
N VAL A 531 6.55 -24.74 15.66
CA VAL A 531 6.76 -26.20 15.65
C VAL A 531 5.51 -26.87 15.09
N GLN A 532 5.68 -27.75 14.09
CA GLN A 532 4.57 -28.38 13.39
C GLN A 532 3.62 -29.10 14.36
N HIS A 533 2.31 -29.07 14.07
CA HIS A 533 1.25 -29.70 14.88
C HIS A 533 1.11 -29.19 16.32
N THR A 534 1.79 -28.09 16.69
CA THR A 534 1.73 -27.52 18.05
C THR A 534 1.41 -26.02 18.02
N SER A 535 1.17 -25.43 19.18
CA SER A 535 1.08 -23.98 19.42
C SER A 535 2.39 -23.39 19.94
N VAL A 536 3.51 -24.13 19.86
CA VAL A 536 4.82 -23.67 20.35
C VAL A 536 5.46 -22.78 19.29
N PHE A 537 5.70 -21.53 19.66
CA PHE A 537 6.33 -20.52 18.82
C PHE A 537 7.75 -20.22 19.29
N LEU A 538 8.70 -20.20 18.36
CA LEU A 538 10.12 -20.08 18.64
C LEU A 538 10.70 -18.86 17.91
N SER A 539 11.62 -18.16 18.56
CA SER A 539 12.45 -17.13 17.95
C SER A 539 13.48 -17.73 17.00
N ALA A 540 14.10 -16.90 16.16
CA ALA A 540 15.19 -17.33 15.28
C ALA A 540 16.33 -17.98 16.07
N PHE A 541 16.77 -17.33 17.16
CA PHE A 541 17.76 -17.86 18.08
C PHE A 541 17.35 -19.19 18.73
N ALA A 542 16.17 -19.25 19.37
CA ALA A 542 15.74 -20.44 20.10
C ALA A 542 15.62 -21.66 19.18
N ALA A 543 15.02 -21.50 17.99
CA ALA A 543 14.94 -22.57 17.01
C ALA A 543 16.33 -23.04 16.55
N THR A 544 17.27 -22.10 16.34
CA THR A 544 18.64 -22.42 15.91
C THR A 544 19.40 -23.18 17.00
N VAL A 545 19.27 -22.81 18.27
CA VAL A 545 19.87 -23.54 19.41
C VAL A 545 19.36 -24.98 19.46
N LEU A 546 18.05 -25.20 19.34
CA LEU A 546 17.45 -26.54 19.38
C LEU A 546 17.88 -27.40 18.19
N VAL A 547 17.94 -26.82 16.98
CA VAL A 547 18.41 -27.52 15.78
C VAL A 547 19.90 -27.87 15.88
N HIS A 548 20.73 -26.93 16.31
CA HIS A 548 22.18 -27.14 16.44
C HIS A 548 22.53 -28.19 17.50
N SER A 549 21.77 -28.23 18.60
CA SER A 549 21.89 -29.23 19.67
C SER A 549 21.14 -30.54 19.40
N ARG A 550 20.56 -30.71 18.20
CA ARG A 550 19.80 -31.89 17.77
C ARG A 550 18.58 -32.22 18.62
N GLN A 551 18.01 -31.25 19.33
CA GLN A 551 16.78 -31.39 20.12
C GLN A 551 15.51 -31.24 19.27
N LEU A 552 15.63 -30.63 18.08
CA LEU A 552 14.52 -30.42 17.15
C LEU A 552 15.01 -30.60 15.71
N ASP A 553 14.31 -31.40 14.91
CA ASP A 553 14.61 -31.53 13.47
C ASP A 553 14.16 -30.24 12.74
N PRO A 554 15.01 -29.61 11.90
CA PRO A 554 14.63 -28.45 11.11
C PRO A 554 13.42 -28.67 10.19
N LYS A 555 13.10 -29.92 9.80
CA LYS A 555 11.88 -30.24 9.05
C LYS A 555 10.61 -30.03 9.88
N ASN A 556 10.71 -30.09 11.21
CA ASN A 556 9.58 -29.97 12.13
C ASN A 556 9.26 -28.53 12.53
N VAL A 557 9.89 -27.54 11.88
CA VAL A 557 9.54 -26.12 12.03
C VAL A 557 9.03 -25.53 10.72
N LYS A 558 8.04 -24.64 10.83
CA LYS A 558 7.50 -23.86 9.71
C LYS A 558 7.58 -22.37 10.04
N LEU A 559 7.80 -21.53 9.04
CA LEU A 559 7.80 -20.08 9.21
C LEU A 559 6.44 -19.64 9.78
N LEU A 560 6.47 -18.92 10.90
CA LEU A 560 5.28 -18.41 11.55
C LEU A 560 4.76 -17.19 10.78
N ARG A 561 3.45 -17.17 10.52
CA ARG A 561 2.73 -15.99 10.04
C ARG A 561 1.96 -15.41 11.22
N ILE A 562 2.49 -14.33 11.79
CA ILE A 562 1.91 -13.63 12.95
C ILE A 562 0.57 -13.01 12.55
N LYS A 563 0.54 -12.30 11.42
CA LYS A 563 -0.67 -11.68 10.85
C LYS A 563 -0.99 -12.29 9.50
N SER A 564 -2.27 -12.60 9.29
CA SER A 564 -2.83 -12.96 7.99
C SER A 564 -3.72 -11.82 7.51
N TYR A 565 -3.50 -11.39 6.28
CA TYR A 565 -4.33 -10.40 5.60
C TYR A 565 -5.15 -11.15 4.56
N ASP A 566 -6.46 -11.18 4.75
CA ASP A 566 -7.36 -11.79 3.78
C ASP A 566 -7.82 -10.71 2.79
N THR A 567 -7.08 -10.57 1.70
CA THR A 567 -7.38 -9.59 0.66
C THR A 567 -8.55 -10.02 -0.24
N ASN A 568 -9.05 -11.24 -0.09
CA ASN A 568 -10.02 -11.87 -0.99
C ASN A 568 -11.42 -12.03 -0.38
N LEU A 569 -11.57 -11.78 0.92
CA LEU A 569 -12.86 -11.83 1.62
C LEU A 569 -13.86 -10.88 0.92
N ASP A 570 -14.94 -11.45 0.36
CA ASP A 570 -16.02 -10.67 -0.24
C ASP A 570 -16.65 -9.73 0.82
N PRO A 571 -17.21 -8.58 0.42
CA PRO A 571 -17.97 -7.69 1.30
C PRO A 571 -19.29 -8.35 1.74
N GLY A 572 -19.20 -9.46 2.46
CA GLY A 572 -20.30 -10.15 3.07
C GLY A 572 -20.58 -9.56 4.44
N VAL A 573 -21.13 -8.35 4.49
CA VAL A 573 -21.97 -7.97 5.62
C VAL A 573 -23.41 -8.36 5.25
N PRO A 574 -24.14 -9.09 6.11
CA PRO A 574 -25.55 -9.39 5.85
C PRO A 574 -26.35 -8.09 5.72
N GLY A 575 -26.99 -7.87 4.57
CA GLY A 575 -28.04 -6.84 4.42
C GLY A 575 -27.81 -5.68 3.45
N LEU A 576 -26.75 -5.65 2.62
CA LEU A 576 -26.63 -4.62 1.57
C LEU A 576 -27.16 -5.07 0.19
N PRO A 577 -27.85 -4.18 -0.56
CA PRO A 577 -28.46 -4.48 -1.85
C PRO A 577 -27.42 -4.38 -2.99
N GLY A 578 -26.65 -5.45 -3.20
CA GLY A 578 -25.70 -5.55 -4.31
C GLY A 578 -26.32 -5.87 -5.69
N ALA A 579 -27.63 -5.77 -5.86
CA ALA A 579 -28.32 -6.28 -7.05
C ALA A 579 -28.23 -5.37 -8.30
N GLU A 580 -28.11 -4.04 -8.15
CA GLU A 580 -28.17 -3.12 -9.31
C GLU A 580 -26.77 -2.81 -9.93
N MET A 581 -25.67 -3.07 -9.23
CA MET A 581 -24.30 -2.83 -9.73
C MET A 581 -23.76 -3.97 -10.62
N PHE A 582 -24.36 -5.15 -10.56
CA PHE A 582 -23.90 -6.33 -11.30
C PHE A 582 -24.28 -6.30 -12.79
N ALA A 583 -25.43 -5.71 -13.15
CA ALA A 583 -25.94 -5.74 -14.52
C ALA A 583 -25.11 -4.88 -15.50
N GLY A 584 -24.68 -3.68 -15.08
CA GLY A 584 -23.88 -2.79 -15.92
C GLY A 584 -22.42 -3.24 -16.09
N SER A 585 -21.90 -4.00 -15.13
CA SER A 585 -20.50 -4.44 -15.07
C SER A 585 -20.22 -5.67 -15.92
N LEU A 586 -21.20 -6.57 -16.07
CA LEU A 586 -21.11 -7.74 -16.95
C LEU A 586 -20.98 -7.32 -18.42
N THR A 587 -21.77 -6.35 -18.87
CA THR A 587 -21.79 -5.90 -20.27
C THR A 587 -20.47 -5.25 -20.70
N ASN A 588 -19.83 -4.47 -19.81
CA ASN A 588 -18.56 -3.79 -20.08
C ASN A 588 -17.34 -4.73 -20.04
N PHE A 589 -17.39 -5.79 -19.23
CA PHE A 589 -16.35 -6.82 -19.22
C PHE A 589 -16.41 -7.71 -20.48
N PHE A 590 -17.61 -8.03 -20.96
CA PHE A 590 -17.79 -8.82 -22.18
C PHE A 590 -17.40 -8.05 -23.46
N THR A 591 -17.59 -6.73 -23.50
CA THR A 591 -17.16 -5.91 -24.65
C THR A 591 -15.63 -5.74 -24.71
N GLY A 592 -14.96 -5.56 -23.57
CA GLY A 592 -13.49 -5.43 -23.52
C GLY A 592 -12.71 -6.71 -23.89
N LEU A 593 -13.33 -7.89 -23.81
CA LEU A 593 -12.70 -9.17 -24.19
C LEU A 593 -12.79 -9.47 -25.69
N VAL A 594 -13.70 -8.81 -26.43
CA VAL A 594 -13.88 -9.01 -27.88
C VAL A 594 -12.85 -8.21 -28.70
N GLU A 595 -12.21 -7.20 -28.11
CA GLU A 595 -11.33 -6.25 -28.83
C GLU A 595 -9.82 -6.54 -28.71
N MET A 596 -9.39 -7.65 -28.11
CA MET A 596 -7.96 -7.98 -28.00
C MET A 596 -7.36 -8.45 -29.34
N PRO A 597 -6.41 -7.71 -29.96
CA PRO A 597 -5.85 -8.10 -31.25
C PRO A 597 -4.88 -9.29 -31.12
N VAL A 598 -5.14 -10.35 -31.89
CA VAL A 598 -4.37 -11.61 -31.91
C VAL A 598 -2.87 -11.42 -32.25
N GLN A 599 -2.50 -10.29 -32.89
CA GLN A 599 -1.12 -9.99 -33.28
C GLN A 599 -0.18 -9.68 -32.09
N LEU A 600 -0.71 -9.36 -30.90
CA LEU A 600 0.10 -9.10 -29.70
C LEU A 600 0.72 -10.37 -29.09
N VAL A 601 0.25 -11.56 -29.50
CA VAL A 601 0.69 -12.87 -29.00
C VAL A 601 2.01 -13.32 -29.64
N GLN A 602 2.40 -12.76 -30.79
CA GLN A 602 3.49 -13.31 -31.61
C GLN A 602 4.90 -12.72 -31.36
N ASN A 603 5.05 -11.65 -30.55
CA ASN A 603 6.34 -10.95 -30.39
C ASN A 603 7.15 -11.24 -29.10
N PHE A 604 6.91 -12.34 -28.37
CA PHE A 604 7.50 -12.57 -27.04
C PHE A 604 8.60 -13.65 -26.93
N ALA A 605 9.49 -13.74 -27.91
CA ALA A 605 10.59 -14.72 -27.92
C ALA A 605 11.90 -14.27 -27.20
N ARG A 606 11.85 -13.85 -25.92
CA ARG A 606 13.06 -13.68 -25.04
C ARG A 606 12.73 -13.90 -23.54
N SER A 607 13.69 -14.37 -22.74
CA SER A 607 13.51 -14.68 -21.30
C SER A 607 13.00 -13.49 -20.46
N PRO A 608 11.85 -13.59 -19.74
CA PRO A 608 11.26 -12.47 -19.00
C PRO A 608 11.90 -12.13 -17.64
N SER A 609 12.63 -13.05 -17.00
CA SER A 609 13.32 -12.77 -15.72
C SER A 609 14.47 -11.78 -15.90
N ILE A 610 15.15 -11.85 -17.05
CA ILE A 610 16.14 -10.88 -17.51
C ILE A 610 15.44 -9.56 -17.84
N ARG A 611 14.29 -9.59 -18.53
CA ARG A 611 13.50 -8.37 -18.80
C ARG A 611 12.97 -7.68 -17.55
N PHE A 612 12.53 -8.40 -16.53
CA PHE A 612 12.09 -7.80 -15.26
C PHE A 612 13.28 -7.15 -14.54
N ALA A 613 14.41 -7.86 -14.42
CA ALA A 613 15.63 -7.31 -13.83
C ALA A 613 16.15 -6.06 -14.58
N GLU A 614 16.16 -6.11 -15.92
CA GLU A 614 16.57 -4.99 -16.77
C GLU A 614 15.58 -3.82 -16.75
N ARG A 615 14.26 -4.08 -16.84
CA ARG A 615 13.20 -3.06 -16.91
C ARG A 615 13.02 -2.30 -15.60
N TYR A 616 13.38 -2.93 -14.48
CA TYR A 616 13.33 -2.33 -13.15
C TYR A 616 14.70 -1.84 -12.66
N SER A 617 15.79 -2.04 -13.43
CA SER A 617 17.17 -1.85 -12.96
C SER A 617 17.44 -2.61 -11.63
N LEU A 618 16.73 -3.73 -11.41
CA LEU A 618 16.80 -4.56 -10.20
C LEU A 618 17.61 -5.81 -10.51
N THR A 619 18.75 -5.99 -9.85
CA THR A 619 19.51 -7.24 -9.96
C THR A 619 18.87 -8.29 -9.05
N SER A 620 17.93 -9.06 -9.59
CA SER A 620 17.26 -10.15 -8.86
C SER A 620 18.25 -11.26 -8.52
N TYR A 621 18.71 -11.32 -7.26
CA TYR A 621 19.53 -12.41 -6.70
C TYR A 621 18.98 -13.82 -7.03
N CYS A 622 17.65 -13.97 -7.04
CA CYS A 622 16.99 -15.25 -7.33
C CYS A 622 16.92 -15.60 -8.83
N ALA A 623 16.89 -14.60 -9.72
CA ALA A 623 16.90 -14.87 -11.16
C ALA A 623 18.28 -15.42 -11.59
N THR A 624 19.34 -14.90 -11.01
CA THR A 624 20.72 -15.34 -11.25
C THR A 624 20.99 -16.75 -10.71
N GLN A 625 20.41 -17.13 -9.56
CA GLN A 625 20.51 -18.50 -9.06
C GLN A 625 19.68 -19.51 -9.87
N ALA A 626 18.47 -19.13 -10.31
CA ALA A 626 17.61 -20.01 -11.11
C ALA A 626 18.19 -20.30 -12.51
N SER A 627 19.10 -19.48 -13.02
CA SER A 627 19.84 -19.72 -14.26
C SER A 627 21.08 -20.60 -14.11
N ILE A 628 21.55 -20.89 -12.89
CA ILE A 628 22.81 -21.62 -12.62
C ILE A 628 22.57 -23.08 -12.16
N SER A 629 21.38 -23.66 -12.41
CA SER A 629 21.17 -25.09 -12.13
C SER A 629 20.50 -25.85 -13.27
N PRO A 630 21.30 -26.43 -14.19
CA PRO A 630 20.96 -27.70 -14.80
C PRO A 630 21.31 -28.82 -13.79
N ALA A 631 20.34 -29.69 -13.50
CA ALA A 631 20.55 -30.88 -12.69
C ALA A 631 21.64 -31.77 -13.33
N SER A 632 22.81 -31.86 -12.72
CA SER A 632 23.84 -32.84 -13.06
C SER A 632 23.54 -34.16 -12.34
N LEU A 633 22.86 -35.08 -13.02
CA LEU A 633 22.99 -36.51 -12.74
C LEU A 633 24.13 -37.04 -13.61
N THR A 634 25.32 -37.12 -13.03
CA THR A 634 26.47 -37.81 -13.61
C THR A 634 26.24 -39.32 -13.58
N LYS A 635 26.06 -39.93 -14.76
CA LYS A 635 26.47 -41.32 -15.02
C LYS A 635 27.64 -41.29 -15.97
N PHE A 636 28.77 -41.82 -15.50
CA PHE A 636 29.96 -42.15 -16.29
C PHE A 636 29.63 -43.15 -17.39
N SER A 637 30.09 -42.89 -18.62
CA SER A 637 30.65 -43.91 -19.51
C SER A 637 31.35 -43.26 -20.71
N ASP A 638 32.60 -43.66 -20.92
CA ASP A 638 33.53 -43.26 -21.97
C ASP A 638 33.08 -43.61 -23.40
N LYS A 639 33.39 -42.73 -24.37
CA LYS A 639 34.24 -43.01 -25.57
C LYS A 639 34.31 -41.81 -26.56
N PRO A 640 35.36 -41.73 -27.41
CA PRO A 640 35.93 -40.46 -27.85
C PRO A 640 35.48 -39.96 -29.25
N GLU A 641 35.79 -38.69 -29.45
CA GLU A 641 35.71 -37.82 -30.63
C GLU A 641 35.88 -38.45 -32.02
N LYS A 642 35.08 -37.94 -32.98
CA LYS A 642 35.54 -37.64 -34.34
C LYS A 642 34.97 -36.30 -34.83
N ARG A 643 35.91 -35.41 -35.21
CA ARG A 643 35.72 -34.16 -35.97
C ARG A 643 35.33 -34.45 -37.43
N GLN A 644 34.51 -33.58 -38.02
CA GLN A 644 34.67 -32.92 -39.34
C GLN A 644 33.39 -32.13 -39.66
N ARG A 645 33.49 -30.79 -39.70
CA ARG A 645 33.68 -29.90 -40.88
C ARG A 645 32.40 -29.60 -41.66
N ALA A 646 32.23 -28.30 -41.90
CA ALA A 646 31.16 -27.64 -42.60
C ALA A 646 31.06 -28.06 -44.07
N ASP A 647 29.86 -27.98 -44.64
CA ASP A 647 29.67 -27.13 -45.81
C ASP A 647 28.20 -26.79 -46.12
N SER A 648 28.10 -25.63 -46.77
CA SER A 648 26.96 -24.91 -47.31
C SER A 648 26.13 -25.64 -48.37
N GLY A 649 24.88 -25.22 -48.57
CA GLY A 649 24.19 -25.41 -49.85
C GLY A 649 22.67 -25.30 -49.79
N ILE A 650 22.14 -24.14 -50.15
CA ILE A 650 20.72 -23.94 -50.51
C ILE A 650 20.52 -24.46 -51.95
N SER A 651 19.46 -25.25 -52.18
CA SER A 651 18.87 -25.43 -53.50
C SER A 651 17.38 -25.72 -53.37
N ILE A 652 16.60 -24.93 -54.11
CA ILE A 652 15.14 -25.02 -54.32
C ILE A 652 14.95 -25.55 -55.73
N THR A 653 14.02 -26.48 -55.96
CA THR A 653 13.11 -26.56 -57.14
C THR A 653 12.11 -27.74 -57.02
N PRO A 654 10.99 -27.75 -57.77
CA PRO A 654 9.68 -28.12 -57.24
C PRO A 654 8.92 -29.21 -58.05
N SER A 655 7.66 -29.39 -57.66
CA SER A 655 6.50 -29.94 -58.40
C SER A 655 6.40 -31.45 -58.66
N ASN A 656 5.26 -32.03 -58.24
CA ASN A 656 4.33 -32.66 -59.19
C ASN A 656 2.90 -32.80 -58.63
N LEU A 657 1.95 -32.48 -59.52
CA LEU A 657 0.49 -32.54 -59.40
C LEU A 657 -0.04 -33.98 -59.52
N SER A 658 -1.25 -34.19 -58.99
CA SER A 658 -2.28 -34.98 -59.69
C SER A 658 -3.69 -34.53 -59.27
N LEU A 659 -4.49 -34.19 -60.30
CA LEU A 659 -5.92 -33.84 -60.27
C LEU A 659 -6.82 -35.08 -60.23
N GLU A 660 -8.06 -34.86 -59.76
CA GLU A 660 -9.37 -35.43 -60.16
C GLU A 660 -10.23 -35.69 -58.90
N SER A 661 -11.56 -35.54 -58.85
CA SER A 661 -12.59 -34.89 -59.67
C SER A 661 -13.88 -34.86 -58.78
N SER A 662 -14.86 -34.06 -59.18
CA SER A 662 -16.02 -33.55 -58.43
C SER A 662 -17.19 -34.52 -58.20
N SER A 663 -17.85 -34.42 -57.04
CA SER A 663 -19.34 -34.45 -56.95
C SER A 663 -19.86 -33.87 -55.63
N SER A 664 -20.82 -32.96 -55.77
CA SER A 664 -21.55 -32.20 -54.74
C SER A 664 -22.44 -33.04 -53.83
N GLN A 665 -22.46 -32.74 -52.52
CA GLN A 665 -23.68 -32.57 -51.73
C GLN A 665 -23.37 -31.96 -50.35
N SER A 666 -24.15 -30.95 -50.00
CA SER A 666 -24.14 -30.15 -48.77
C SER A 666 -24.62 -30.95 -47.56
N ALA A 667 -23.78 -31.08 -46.53
CA ALA A 667 -24.20 -31.35 -45.17
C ALA A 667 -23.18 -30.75 -44.18
N LEU A 668 -23.69 -29.95 -43.25
CA LEU A 668 -22.98 -29.42 -42.08
C LEU A 668 -22.31 -30.56 -41.30
N ASN A 669 -20.97 -30.60 -41.31
CA ASN A 669 -20.18 -31.44 -40.41
C ASN A 669 -19.08 -30.62 -39.75
N MET A 670 -19.11 -30.62 -38.42
CA MET A 670 -18.06 -30.13 -37.52
C MET A 670 -16.68 -30.70 -37.90
N PRO A 671 -15.60 -29.88 -37.93
CA PRO A 671 -14.26 -30.42 -38.07
C PRO A 671 -13.81 -31.09 -36.76
N SER A 672 -13.24 -32.28 -36.91
CA SER A 672 -12.70 -33.12 -35.85
C SER A 672 -11.52 -32.48 -35.13
N MET A 673 -11.53 -32.60 -33.80
CA MET A 673 -10.38 -32.33 -32.94
C MET A 673 -9.33 -33.44 -33.11
N ASP A 674 -8.38 -33.30 -34.05
CA ASP A 674 -7.22 -34.21 -34.03
C ASP A 674 -5.88 -33.61 -34.50
N ARG A 675 -5.73 -32.28 -34.46
CA ARG A 675 -4.44 -31.61 -34.74
C ARG A 675 -3.93 -30.66 -33.64
N GLY A 676 -4.59 -30.60 -32.47
CA GLY A 676 -4.20 -29.72 -31.35
C GLY A 676 -3.39 -30.38 -30.22
N THR A 677 -3.33 -31.71 -30.17
CA THR A 677 -2.79 -32.46 -29.01
C THR A 677 -1.26 -32.53 -28.96
N ALA A 678 -0.57 -32.42 -30.10
CA ALA A 678 0.90 -32.48 -30.15
C ALA A 678 1.59 -31.19 -29.64
N SER A 679 0.96 -30.02 -29.83
CA SER A 679 1.52 -28.73 -29.38
C SER A 679 1.38 -28.51 -27.87
N LEU A 680 0.24 -28.92 -27.29
CA LEU A 680 0.00 -28.87 -25.84
C LEU A 680 0.91 -29.81 -25.03
N LYS A 681 1.28 -30.98 -25.58
CA LYS A 681 2.21 -31.91 -24.92
C LYS A 681 3.62 -31.33 -24.76
N ASN A 682 4.13 -30.59 -25.76
CA ASN A 682 5.46 -29.98 -25.68
C ASN A 682 5.49 -28.75 -24.75
N VAL A 683 4.37 -28.05 -24.59
CA VAL A 683 4.22 -26.93 -23.62
C VAL A 683 4.12 -27.45 -22.18
N LEU A 684 3.43 -28.58 -21.94
CA LEU A 684 3.34 -29.23 -20.62
C LEU A 684 4.70 -29.73 -20.07
N ILE A 685 5.68 -30.00 -20.94
CA ILE A 685 6.98 -30.56 -20.56
C ILE A 685 8.02 -29.47 -20.22
N SER A 686 7.74 -28.20 -20.53
CA SER A 686 8.66 -27.10 -20.19
C SER A 686 8.50 -26.66 -18.72
N SER A 687 9.36 -27.18 -17.85
CA SER A 687 9.38 -26.87 -16.40
C SER A 687 9.88 -25.45 -16.06
N GLY A 688 10.28 -24.67 -17.08
CA GLY A 688 10.83 -23.31 -16.96
C GLY A 688 9.78 -22.19 -16.81
N TYR A 689 10.24 -21.02 -16.37
CA TYR A 689 9.41 -19.83 -16.09
C TYR A 689 8.46 -19.44 -17.24
N THR A 690 8.94 -19.46 -18.49
CA THR A 690 8.15 -19.11 -19.68
C THR A 690 7.00 -20.08 -19.95
N GLY A 691 7.21 -21.39 -19.73
CA GLY A 691 6.17 -22.41 -19.90
C GLY A 691 5.05 -22.27 -18.87
N ARG A 692 5.43 -21.97 -17.62
CA ARG A 692 4.47 -21.69 -16.54
C ARG A 692 3.67 -20.42 -16.79
N GLN A 693 4.26 -19.38 -17.36
CA GLN A 693 3.55 -18.13 -17.67
C GLN A 693 2.53 -18.31 -18.81
N LEU A 694 2.87 -19.05 -19.85
CA LEU A 694 1.96 -19.35 -20.97
C LEU A 694 0.77 -20.21 -20.50
N LEU A 695 1.04 -21.19 -19.64
CA LEU A 695 0.00 -21.98 -18.97
C LEU A 695 -0.90 -21.14 -18.06
N ASP A 696 -0.33 -20.16 -17.35
CA ASP A 696 -1.06 -19.23 -16.48
C ASP A 696 -2.09 -18.42 -17.27
N TRP A 697 -1.70 -17.85 -18.42
CA TRP A 697 -2.60 -17.07 -19.29
C TRP A 697 -3.73 -17.92 -19.89
N ILE A 698 -3.43 -19.16 -20.30
CA ILE A 698 -4.42 -20.10 -20.85
C ILE A 698 -5.47 -20.45 -19.78
N ILE A 699 -5.07 -20.49 -18.51
CA ILE A 699 -5.96 -20.84 -17.39
C ILE A 699 -6.70 -19.60 -16.85
N GLU A 700 -6.05 -18.43 -16.79
CA GLU A 700 -6.54 -17.21 -16.13
C GLU A 700 -7.87 -16.72 -16.71
N ILE A 701 -8.02 -16.72 -18.06
CA ILE A 701 -9.24 -16.19 -18.70
C ILE A 701 -10.47 -17.10 -18.43
N PRO A 702 -10.45 -18.41 -18.73
CA PRO A 702 -11.57 -19.30 -18.40
C PRO A 702 -11.82 -19.39 -16.89
N MET A 703 -10.75 -19.38 -16.07
CA MET A 703 -10.85 -19.39 -14.62
C MET A 703 -11.59 -18.16 -14.10
N SER A 704 -11.20 -16.96 -14.54
CA SER A 704 -11.80 -15.72 -14.05
C SER A 704 -13.30 -15.68 -14.30
N ILE A 705 -13.75 -16.11 -15.48
CA ILE A 705 -15.17 -16.15 -15.84
C ILE A 705 -15.93 -17.17 -14.99
N THR A 706 -15.45 -18.42 -14.96
CA THR A 706 -16.14 -19.53 -14.29
C THR A 706 -16.13 -19.37 -12.76
N PHE A 707 -15.03 -18.91 -12.19
CA PHE A 707 -14.90 -18.65 -10.75
C PHE A 707 -15.77 -17.47 -10.29
N LEU A 708 -15.77 -16.37 -11.06
CA LEU A 708 -16.65 -15.23 -10.80
C LEU A 708 -18.12 -15.63 -10.89
N MET A 709 -18.51 -16.42 -11.89
CA MET A 709 -19.88 -16.88 -12.02
C MET A 709 -20.28 -17.79 -10.86
N SER A 710 -19.40 -18.71 -10.45
CA SER A 710 -19.64 -19.55 -9.28
C SER A 710 -19.89 -18.70 -8.02
N HIS A 711 -19.05 -17.71 -7.74
CA HIS A 711 -19.23 -16.80 -6.59
C HIS A 711 -20.49 -15.94 -6.71
N THR A 712 -20.83 -15.51 -7.93
CA THR A 712 -22.01 -14.69 -8.18
C THR A 712 -23.28 -15.47 -7.84
N PHE A 713 -23.42 -16.70 -8.34
CA PHE A 713 -24.58 -17.55 -8.03
C PHE A 713 -24.58 -18.07 -6.59
N HIS A 714 -23.41 -18.25 -5.98
CA HIS A 714 -23.29 -18.64 -4.58
C HIS A 714 -23.86 -17.56 -3.66
N ASN A 715 -23.53 -16.29 -3.93
CA ASN A 715 -23.94 -15.16 -3.10
C ASN A 715 -25.32 -14.60 -3.48
N ALA A 716 -25.81 -14.85 -4.71
CA ALA A 716 -27.08 -14.32 -5.22
C ALA A 716 -28.31 -14.58 -4.30
N PRO A 717 -28.45 -15.72 -3.60
CA PRO A 717 -29.58 -15.93 -2.69
C PRO A 717 -29.64 -14.94 -1.52
N ARG A 718 -28.52 -14.32 -1.15
CA ARG A 718 -28.50 -13.28 -0.12
C ARG A 718 -29.29 -12.04 -0.53
N PHE A 719 -29.49 -11.79 -1.83
CA PHE A 719 -30.25 -10.64 -2.35
C PHE A 719 -31.75 -10.70 -2.01
N TYR A 720 -32.30 -11.89 -1.75
CA TYR A 720 -33.67 -12.06 -1.27
C TYR A 720 -33.73 -12.56 0.18
N HIS A 721 -32.71 -12.20 0.97
CA HIS A 721 -32.59 -12.51 2.41
C HIS A 721 -32.63 -14.00 2.73
N ASP A 722 -31.96 -14.84 1.92
CA ASP A 722 -31.71 -16.24 2.28
C ASP A 722 -30.55 -16.34 3.28
N GLU A 723 -30.85 -16.71 4.52
CA GLU A 723 -29.87 -16.89 5.61
C GLU A 723 -29.15 -18.24 5.56
N THR A 724 -29.50 -19.12 4.61
CA THR A 724 -28.95 -20.47 4.49
C THR A 724 -27.73 -20.57 3.59
N VAL A 725 -27.27 -19.42 3.05
CA VAL A 725 -26.08 -19.36 2.19
C VAL A 725 -24.83 -19.64 3.02
N ARG A 726 -24.14 -20.73 2.70
CA ARG A 726 -22.91 -21.16 3.37
C ARG A 726 -21.75 -20.20 3.08
N VAL A 727 -20.60 -20.49 3.70
CA VAL A 727 -19.33 -19.85 3.35
C VAL A 727 -18.78 -20.55 2.11
N ALA A 728 -18.38 -19.76 1.11
CA ALA A 728 -17.78 -20.29 -0.11
C ALA A 728 -16.49 -21.08 0.20
N PRO A 729 -16.27 -22.25 -0.42
CA PRO A 729 -15.07 -23.03 -0.21
C PRO A 729 -13.83 -22.33 -0.81
N ILE A 730 -12.64 -22.55 -0.23
CA ILE A 730 -11.41 -21.86 -0.65
C ILE A 730 -10.44 -22.87 -1.29
N ALA A 731 -10.03 -22.60 -2.53
CA ALA A 731 -9.06 -23.42 -3.24
C ALA A 731 -7.62 -22.92 -2.99
N THR A 732 -6.82 -23.52 -2.13
CA THR A 732 -5.42 -23.07 -1.86
C THR A 732 -4.35 -23.62 -2.84
N GLY A 733 -4.74 -24.49 -3.76
CA GLY A 733 -3.87 -25.24 -4.68
C GLY A 733 -4.67 -26.35 -5.39
N VAL A 734 -4.05 -27.12 -6.28
CA VAL A 734 -4.76 -28.05 -7.20
C VAL A 734 -5.69 -29.01 -6.46
N LYS A 735 -5.17 -29.78 -5.48
CA LYS A 735 -5.97 -30.74 -4.71
C LYS A 735 -7.15 -30.08 -3.99
N SER A 736 -6.89 -28.96 -3.30
CA SER A 736 -7.96 -28.19 -2.62
C SER A 736 -8.95 -27.54 -3.60
N GLY A 737 -8.53 -27.25 -4.84
CA GLY A 737 -9.43 -26.73 -5.89
C GLY A 737 -10.46 -27.77 -6.31
N PHE A 738 -10.04 -29.02 -6.52
CA PHE A 738 -10.99 -30.12 -6.79
C PHE A 738 -11.89 -30.42 -5.59
N VAL A 739 -11.38 -30.35 -4.36
CA VAL A 739 -12.19 -30.52 -3.15
C VAL A 739 -13.23 -29.40 -3.03
N ALA A 740 -12.83 -28.14 -3.22
CA ALA A 740 -13.73 -26.98 -3.20
C ALA A 740 -14.80 -27.08 -4.29
N ALA A 741 -14.45 -27.55 -5.49
CA ALA A 741 -15.39 -27.79 -6.58
C ALA A 741 -16.48 -28.80 -6.20
N GLY A 742 -16.07 -29.93 -5.59
CA GLY A 742 -16.99 -30.96 -5.13
C GLY A 742 -17.90 -30.48 -3.99
N GLN A 743 -17.34 -29.74 -3.03
CA GLN A 743 -18.11 -29.15 -1.93
C GLN A 743 -19.14 -28.15 -2.44
N GLU A 744 -18.74 -27.23 -3.31
CA GLU A 744 -19.65 -26.25 -3.91
C GLU A 744 -20.75 -26.96 -4.70
N PHE A 745 -20.40 -27.94 -5.53
CA PHE A 745 -21.39 -28.67 -6.32
C PHE A 745 -22.41 -29.39 -5.44
N VAL A 746 -21.97 -30.18 -4.46
CA VAL A 746 -22.86 -30.96 -3.60
C VAL A 746 -23.73 -30.06 -2.73
N TYR A 747 -23.14 -29.06 -2.06
CA TYR A 747 -23.90 -28.20 -1.14
C TYR A 747 -24.87 -27.29 -1.89
N SER A 748 -24.48 -26.73 -3.03
CA SER A 748 -25.36 -25.81 -3.76
C SER A 748 -26.55 -26.52 -4.40
N TRP A 749 -26.41 -27.79 -4.79
CA TRP A 749 -27.54 -28.64 -5.19
C TRP A 749 -28.40 -29.09 -4.00
N TYR A 750 -27.76 -29.53 -2.92
CA TYR A 750 -28.46 -29.97 -1.71
C TYR A 750 -29.30 -28.83 -1.11
N ASP A 751 -28.71 -27.66 -0.90
CA ASP A 751 -29.39 -26.48 -0.33
C ASP A 751 -30.42 -25.88 -1.31
N GLY A 752 -30.24 -26.07 -2.62
CA GLY A 752 -31.21 -25.70 -3.65
C GLY A 752 -32.48 -26.57 -3.61
N ILE A 753 -32.31 -27.90 -3.54
CA ILE A 753 -33.42 -28.86 -3.53
C ILE A 753 -34.13 -28.87 -2.18
N THR A 754 -33.38 -28.99 -1.08
CA THR A 754 -33.96 -29.02 0.27
C THR A 754 -34.55 -27.67 0.67
N GLY A 755 -34.08 -26.57 0.06
CA GLY A 755 -34.60 -25.22 0.25
C GLY A 755 -36.09 -25.08 -0.06
N VAL A 756 -36.62 -25.87 -1.00
CA VAL A 756 -38.05 -25.84 -1.39
C VAL A 756 -38.97 -26.22 -0.22
N VAL A 757 -38.49 -27.05 0.71
CA VAL A 757 -39.27 -27.51 1.88
C VAL A 757 -38.82 -26.82 3.16
N THR A 758 -37.51 -26.65 3.34
CA THR A 758 -36.94 -26.08 4.57
C THR A 758 -37.17 -24.58 4.72
N GLN A 759 -37.20 -23.81 3.62
CA GLN A 759 -37.44 -22.37 3.67
C GLN A 759 -38.90 -22.00 4.03
N PRO A 760 -39.94 -22.64 3.45
CA PRO A 760 -41.31 -22.45 3.92
C PRO A 760 -41.49 -22.78 5.41
N HIS A 761 -40.91 -23.90 5.88
CA HIS A 761 -40.99 -24.32 7.28
C HIS A 761 -40.36 -23.28 8.22
N ARG A 762 -39.14 -22.82 7.93
CA ARG A 762 -38.46 -21.77 8.73
C ARG A 762 -39.17 -20.42 8.65
N GLY A 763 -39.74 -20.11 7.49
CA GLY A 763 -40.58 -18.93 7.30
C GLY A 763 -41.80 -18.98 8.23
N TRP A 764 -42.48 -20.13 8.29
CA TRP A 764 -43.61 -20.34 9.18
C TRP A 764 -43.24 -20.19 10.66
N ASP A 765 -42.14 -20.80 11.10
CA ASP A 765 -41.68 -20.73 12.50
C ASP A 765 -41.33 -19.31 12.95
N SER A 766 -40.90 -18.44 12.02
CA SER A 766 -40.48 -17.07 12.34
C SER A 766 -41.59 -16.02 12.19
N LYS A 767 -42.47 -16.14 11.18
CA LYS A 767 -43.47 -15.11 10.84
C LYS A 767 -44.86 -15.68 10.47
N GLY A 768 -45.16 -16.94 10.80
CA GLY A 768 -46.44 -17.59 10.51
C GLY A 768 -46.76 -17.63 9.01
N ALA A 769 -48.02 -17.40 8.64
CA ALA A 769 -48.48 -17.52 7.25
C ALA A 769 -47.78 -16.58 6.25
N SER A 770 -47.44 -15.34 6.67
CA SER A 770 -46.65 -14.41 5.85
C SER A 770 -45.22 -14.91 5.63
N GLY A 771 -44.65 -15.53 6.67
CA GLY A 771 -43.36 -16.18 6.60
C GLY A 771 -43.32 -17.39 5.66
N LEU A 772 -44.37 -18.22 5.65
CA LEU A 772 -44.50 -19.37 4.74
C LEU A 772 -44.49 -18.95 3.26
N ALA A 773 -45.26 -17.93 2.90
CA ALA A 773 -45.29 -17.42 1.52
C ALA A 773 -43.92 -16.85 1.10
N SER A 774 -43.28 -16.08 2.00
CA SER A 774 -41.93 -15.57 1.76
C SER A 774 -40.89 -16.70 1.67
N GLY A 775 -41.00 -17.73 2.51
CA GLY A 775 -40.14 -18.91 2.53
C GLY A 775 -40.30 -19.77 1.28
N PHE A 776 -41.52 -19.90 0.75
CA PHE A 776 -41.78 -20.54 -0.54
C PHE A 776 -41.09 -19.80 -1.69
N GLY A 777 -41.21 -18.47 -1.74
CA GLY A 777 -40.48 -17.65 -2.72
C GLY A 777 -38.96 -17.83 -2.64
N LYS A 778 -38.40 -17.86 -1.42
CA LYS A 778 -36.96 -18.13 -1.18
C LYS A 778 -36.56 -19.55 -1.62
N GLY A 779 -37.41 -20.55 -1.37
CA GLY A 779 -37.17 -21.95 -1.74
C GLY A 779 -37.14 -22.15 -3.26
N VAL A 780 -38.12 -21.58 -3.98
CA VAL A 780 -38.18 -21.63 -5.45
C VAL A 780 -37.02 -20.84 -6.09
N GLY A 781 -36.70 -19.66 -5.56
CA GLY A 781 -35.54 -18.88 -6.00
C GLY A 781 -34.21 -19.62 -5.76
N GLY A 782 -34.08 -20.28 -4.61
CA GLY A 782 -32.91 -21.09 -4.26
C GLY A 782 -32.71 -22.28 -5.19
N LEU A 783 -33.79 -22.95 -5.60
CA LEU A 783 -33.77 -24.08 -6.54
C LEU A 783 -33.22 -23.69 -7.92
N LEU A 784 -33.48 -22.47 -8.39
CA LEU A 784 -33.00 -21.99 -9.69
C LEU A 784 -31.57 -21.43 -9.64
N ILE A 785 -31.21 -20.78 -8.54
CA ILE A 785 -29.97 -19.97 -8.44
C ILE A 785 -28.82 -20.78 -7.84
N LYS A 786 -29.03 -21.54 -6.75
CA LYS A 786 -27.94 -22.23 -6.05
C LYS A 786 -27.25 -23.29 -6.91
N PRO A 787 -27.95 -24.17 -7.65
CA PRO A 787 -27.29 -25.18 -8.49
C PRO A 787 -26.31 -24.62 -9.53
N GLN A 788 -26.54 -23.39 -10.01
CA GLN A 788 -25.65 -22.73 -10.96
C GLN A 788 -24.28 -22.41 -10.33
N ALA A 789 -24.23 -22.08 -9.03
CA ALA A 789 -22.98 -21.86 -8.31
C ALA A 789 -22.08 -23.12 -8.33
N GLY A 790 -22.70 -24.28 -8.13
CA GLY A 790 -22.07 -25.59 -8.24
C GLY A 790 -21.59 -25.91 -9.65
N LEU A 791 -22.43 -25.65 -10.65
CA LEU A 791 -22.10 -25.93 -12.06
C LEU A 791 -20.88 -25.10 -12.54
N TRP A 792 -20.87 -23.80 -12.26
CA TRP A 792 -19.73 -22.93 -12.57
C TRP A 792 -18.51 -23.26 -11.70
N GLY A 793 -18.72 -23.70 -10.46
CA GLY A 793 -17.69 -24.10 -9.52
C GLY A 793 -16.89 -25.34 -9.94
N LEU A 794 -17.51 -26.26 -10.68
CA LEU A 794 -16.84 -27.48 -11.20
C LEU A 794 -15.64 -27.16 -12.10
N LEU A 795 -15.67 -26.04 -12.82
CA LEU A 795 -14.54 -25.56 -13.62
C LEU A 795 -13.76 -24.46 -12.90
N GLY A 796 -14.46 -23.54 -12.22
CA GLY A 796 -13.84 -22.39 -11.57
C GLY A 796 -12.87 -22.76 -10.45
N TYR A 797 -13.25 -23.66 -9.52
CA TYR A 797 -12.40 -24.03 -8.38
C TYR A 797 -11.16 -24.84 -8.76
N PRO A 798 -11.22 -25.83 -9.67
CA PRO A 798 -10.02 -26.55 -10.09
C PRO A 798 -9.07 -25.66 -10.89
N LEU A 799 -9.58 -24.83 -11.82
CA LEU A 799 -8.76 -23.88 -12.56
C LEU A 799 -8.12 -22.84 -11.63
N ASN A 800 -8.86 -22.33 -10.64
CA ASN A 800 -8.32 -21.46 -9.60
C ASN A 800 -7.24 -22.18 -8.76
N GLY A 801 -7.44 -23.47 -8.44
CA GLY A 801 -6.44 -24.30 -7.76
C GLY A 801 -5.15 -24.48 -8.56
N VAL A 802 -5.25 -24.68 -9.88
CA VAL A 802 -4.09 -24.76 -10.79
C VAL A 802 -3.41 -23.41 -10.95
N HIS A 803 -4.18 -22.35 -11.20
CA HIS A 803 -3.69 -20.96 -11.26
C HIS A 803 -2.96 -20.58 -9.96
N ARG A 804 -3.53 -20.87 -8.79
CA ARG A 804 -2.88 -20.67 -7.49
C ARG A 804 -1.62 -21.52 -7.33
N SER A 805 -1.58 -22.74 -7.86
CA SER A 805 -0.37 -23.57 -7.86
C SER A 805 0.76 -22.97 -8.71
N ILE A 806 0.41 -22.38 -9.87
CA ILE A 806 1.36 -21.67 -10.75
C ILE A 806 1.84 -20.37 -10.09
N ALA A 807 0.93 -19.56 -9.56
CA ALA A 807 1.24 -18.34 -8.81
C ALA A 807 2.13 -18.61 -7.58
N ASN A 808 1.81 -19.64 -6.81
CA ASN A 808 2.61 -20.11 -5.67
C ASN A 808 4.02 -20.57 -6.10
N SER A 809 4.17 -21.06 -7.34
CA SER A 809 5.47 -21.50 -7.87
C SER A 809 6.43 -20.33 -8.12
N TYR A 810 5.92 -19.14 -8.49
CA TYR A 810 6.72 -17.91 -8.53
C TYR A 810 7.14 -17.48 -7.11
N GLY A 811 6.25 -17.68 -6.13
CA GLY A 811 6.47 -17.32 -4.72
C GLY A 811 7.37 -18.26 -3.91
N GLN A 812 7.67 -19.49 -4.38
CA GLN A 812 8.50 -20.48 -3.67
C GLN A 812 9.95 -20.03 -3.50
N SER A 813 10.56 -19.48 -4.57
CA SER A 813 11.93 -18.92 -4.52
C SER A 813 12.02 -17.74 -3.54
N ARG A 814 10.95 -16.95 -3.40
CA ARG A 814 10.90 -15.76 -2.54
C ARG A 814 10.55 -16.05 -1.08
N ARG A 815 9.71 -17.04 -0.80
CA ARG A 815 9.56 -17.59 0.57
C ARG A 815 10.89 -18.18 1.06
N CYS A 816 11.67 -18.77 0.15
CA CYS A 816 13.01 -19.24 0.45
C CYS A 816 13.94 -18.09 0.90
N CYS A 817 13.82 -16.87 0.36
CA CYS A 817 14.59 -15.72 0.84
C CYS A 817 14.29 -15.38 2.30
N VAL A 818 13.01 -15.24 2.68
CA VAL A 818 12.63 -14.93 4.07
C VAL A 818 13.12 -16.02 5.02
N VAL A 819 12.93 -17.29 4.65
CA VAL A 819 13.42 -18.45 5.43
C VAL A 819 14.95 -18.41 5.57
N LYS A 820 15.69 -18.21 4.47
CA LYS A 820 17.16 -18.09 4.47
C LYS A 820 17.62 -16.93 5.36
N SER A 821 16.98 -15.76 5.27
CA SER A 821 17.32 -14.61 6.11
C SER A 821 17.03 -14.86 7.58
N ARG A 822 15.93 -15.54 7.94
CA ARG A 822 15.64 -15.94 9.33
C ARG A 822 16.61 -16.99 9.87
N ILE A 823 17.08 -17.91 9.03
CA ILE A 823 18.14 -18.86 9.39
C ILE A 823 19.47 -18.11 9.61
N ALA A 824 19.85 -17.22 8.70
CA ALA A 824 21.05 -16.40 8.85
C ALA A 824 21.00 -15.53 10.12
N GLN A 825 19.85 -14.93 10.41
CA GLN A 825 19.60 -14.23 11.67
C GLN A 825 19.84 -15.15 12.88
N GLY A 826 19.22 -16.34 12.90
CA GLY A 826 19.36 -17.28 14.01
C GLY A 826 20.80 -17.76 14.23
N LEU A 827 21.56 -17.98 13.15
CA LEU A 827 22.98 -18.33 13.19
C LEU A 827 23.84 -17.18 13.74
N ALA A 828 23.61 -15.95 13.28
CA ALA A 828 24.30 -14.77 13.79
C ALA A 828 24.00 -14.54 15.29
N GLU A 829 22.74 -14.67 15.70
CA GLU A 829 22.34 -14.59 17.11
C GLU A 829 22.95 -15.72 17.95
N LEU A 830 23.08 -16.94 17.41
CA LEU A 830 23.74 -18.06 18.07
C LEU A 830 25.23 -17.77 18.31
N GLN A 831 25.93 -17.23 17.30
CA GLN A 831 27.35 -16.89 17.39
C GLN A 831 27.63 -15.82 18.46
N LEU A 832 26.75 -14.83 18.59
CA LEU A 832 26.86 -13.76 19.58
C LEU A 832 26.39 -14.15 21.00
N ALA A 833 25.64 -15.24 21.14
CA ALA A 833 25.08 -15.65 22.43
C ALA A 833 26.12 -16.33 23.34
N SER A 834 26.04 -16.03 24.64
CA SER A 834 26.82 -16.71 25.68
C SER A 834 26.34 -18.16 25.91
N ASP A 835 27.21 -19.00 26.46
CA ASP A 835 26.86 -20.40 26.77
C ASP A 835 25.72 -20.52 27.79
N GLY A 836 25.64 -19.58 28.74
CA GLY A 836 24.51 -19.52 29.69
C GLY A 836 23.16 -19.27 29.00
N GLN A 837 23.12 -18.38 28.00
CA GLN A 837 21.89 -18.15 27.22
C GLN A 837 21.47 -19.38 26.42
N ARG A 838 22.44 -20.09 25.82
CA ARG A 838 22.19 -21.33 25.08
C ARG A 838 21.67 -22.43 26.01
N ALA A 839 22.31 -22.61 27.17
CA ALA A 839 21.89 -23.57 28.18
C ALA A 839 20.49 -23.29 28.73
N ALA A 840 20.13 -22.03 28.95
CA ALA A 840 18.80 -21.64 29.42
C ALA A 840 17.68 -22.02 28.43
N VAL A 841 17.92 -21.91 27.12
CA VAL A 841 16.98 -22.37 26.08
C VAL A 841 16.77 -23.88 26.16
N LEU A 842 17.85 -24.64 26.30
CA LEU A 842 17.81 -26.10 26.39
C LEU A 842 17.08 -26.59 27.65
N ALA A 843 17.35 -25.96 28.80
CA ALA A 843 16.67 -26.26 30.06
C ALA A 843 15.16 -26.03 29.94
N ARG A 844 14.73 -24.84 29.50
CA ARG A 844 13.31 -24.52 29.32
C ARG A 844 12.61 -25.44 28.32
N TRP A 845 13.29 -25.84 27.26
CA TRP A 845 12.75 -26.78 26.28
C TRP A 845 12.46 -28.15 26.91
N LYS A 846 13.45 -28.71 27.63
CA LYS A 846 13.36 -30.01 28.28
C LYS A 846 12.28 -30.04 29.36
N ASP A 847 12.20 -28.96 30.14
CA ASP A 847 11.30 -28.90 31.30
C ASP A 847 9.83 -28.72 30.90
N HIS A 848 9.55 -27.99 29.82
CA HIS A 848 8.19 -27.54 29.51
C HIS A 848 7.60 -28.03 28.18
N TYR A 849 8.43 -28.38 27.18
CA TYR A 849 7.92 -28.59 25.81
C TYR A 849 8.31 -29.93 25.18
N GLU A 850 9.48 -30.47 25.48
CA GLU A 850 10.07 -31.62 24.77
C GLU A 850 9.13 -32.84 24.72
N LYS A 851 8.57 -33.23 25.87
CA LYS A 851 7.67 -34.40 25.97
C LYS A 851 6.40 -34.23 25.14
N GLU A 852 5.75 -33.06 25.25
CA GLU A 852 4.51 -32.78 24.53
C GLU A 852 4.73 -32.71 23.02
N VAL A 853 5.81 -32.04 22.60
CA VAL A 853 6.15 -31.86 21.19
C VAL A 853 6.46 -33.21 20.54
N LYS A 854 7.28 -34.06 21.17
CA LYS A 854 7.60 -35.40 20.64
C LYS A 854 6.34 -36.25 20.45
N ALA A 855 5.47 -36.29 21.47
CA ALA A 855 4.22 -37.04 21.40
C ALA A 855 3.26 -36.57 20.29
N LYS A 856 3.30 -35.27 19.94
CA LYS A 856 2.48 -34.70 18.86
C LYS A 856 3.10 -34.92 17.48
N LEU A 857 4.42 -34.87 17.36
CA LEU A 857 5.13 -35.12 16.10
C LEU A 857 5.10 -36.60 15.68
N GLU A 858 5.01 -37.53 16.63
CA GLU A 858 4.86 -38.97 16.33
C GLU A 858 3.45 -39.35 15.83
N LYS A 859 2.44 -38.52 16.13
CA LYS A 859 1.03 -38.77 15.77
C LYS A 859 0.58 -38.11 14.46
N GLY A 860 1.33 -37.15 13.94
CA GLY A 860 0.99 -36.35 12.74
C GLY A 860 1.89 -36.70 11.57
#